data_AF-A0A8H6E4E8-F1
#
_entry.id   AF-A0A8H6E4E8-F1
#
_cell.length_a   1.000
_cell.length_b   1.000
_cell.length_c   1.000
_cell.angle_alpha   90.00
_cell.angle_beta   90.00
_cell.angle_gamma   90.00
#
_symmetry.space_group_name_H-M   'P 1'
#
loop_
_entity.id
_entity.type
_entity.pdbx_description
1 polymer ?
#
loop_
_entity_poly.entity_id
_entity_poly.type
_entity_poly.pdbx_seq_one_letter_code
_entity_poly.pdbx_strand_id
1 'polypeptide(L)'
;MPPLTDQQLSAAAAACLELQRTAQDIHSKRPFAALLLAPDNSTIVMSSLSLSHVRHAEAELARNAADNFAREYLAQSTLLSTWEPCAMCAGTIYWANIGRLVYLASEKALQDIVGEGNPENLTLDLPCRMLFQRGQTEVEVIGPKISNSYSDNLSLRVTEEEALIRARNNPDEALPLCIIFSHNDRDNPRCWPKWRKWYITIMVSMLNVITTWCAGSISSGAPAIQSEFGVSAEVTTLCLSLYVLGYAVGPVLLAPLSEYFGRQPVYVVSWFLLFIFQLPIALAPNIGTIIVCRFIAGFAGGAPLTNTGGSISDLWHRNSSGGPMAVYGLSSTFGPPMALVVSGYMALDLGWRWIFWIMMAITGGWWTLLVLTVPETRHTIILRRKANRVRKLMKKENLKSAETLTDASASGRKGLDELFRITLTRPFRFLFTEPITLFSAIYNGFLYGLVYLFNEAFPLVFGPGKGHGFNIGQQGLTFLGMAIGPIIAFCFYPLQERYYLRRVKENDGKGVPEARMWMARLGAIFIPISLFWFGWTSYRSVHWIVPIIASSFFGAGIYIVILSILNYVVDSYQTYSASALAGVILVRNLVGAGFPLFATQMYERLNYEWASSLLGFLAILLVPIPFIFFYMGRAIRLRSPWAREHFDQNEDNPH
;
A
#
# COMPACT_ATOMS: atom_id res chain seq x y z
N MET A 1 39.89 16.79 25.67
CA MET A 1 38.84 16.79 24.63
C MET A 1 39.02 18.05 23.78
N PRO A 2 38.93 18.00 22.45
CA PRO A 2 39.05 19.21 21.62
C PRO A 2 37.87 20.18 21.86
N PRO A 3 38.11 21.50 21.79
CA PRO A 3 37.05 22.49 21.98
C PRO A 3 35.99 22.37 20.87
N LEU A 4 34.72 22.50 21.25
CA LEU A 4 33.61 22.52 20.30
C LEU A 4 33.51 23.91 19.67
N THR A 5 33.66 24.00 18.36
CA THR A 5 33.48 25.29 17.65
C THR A 5 32.00 25.61 17.46
N ASP A 6 31.66 26.90 17.36
CA ASP A 6 30.27 27.33 17.14
C ASP A 6 29.69 26.80 15.81
N GLN A 7 30.53 26.60 14.79
CA GLN A 7 30.13 26.02 13.51
C GLN A 7 29.77 24.53 13.65
N GLN A 8 30.58 23.75 14.37
CA GLN A 8 30.29 22.34 14.66
C GLN A 8 29.03 22.19 15.51
N LEU A 9 28.88 23.03 16.53
CA LEU A 9 27.69 23.06 17.38
C LEU A 9 26.42 23.37 16.57
N SER A 10 26.48 24.35 15.68
CA SER A 10 25.34 24.74 14.83
C SER A 10 24.96 23.63 13.86
N ALA A 11 25.94 22.96 13.25
CA ALA A 11 25.71 21.82 12.35
C ALA A 11 25.10 20.61 13.09
N ALA A 12 25.63 20.27 14.26
CA ALA A 12 25.12 19.17 15.06
C ALA A 12 23.72 19.47 15.65
N ALA A 13 23.46 20.71 16.06
CA ALA A 13 22.15 21.15 16.50
C ALA A 13 21.12 21.06 15.36
N ALA A 14 21.47 21.50 14.15
CA ALA A 14 20.63 21.38 12.97
C ALA A 14 20.30 19.91 12.66
N ALA A 15 21.30 19.02 12.68
CA ALA A 15 21.10 17.59 12.45
C ALA A 15 20.23 16.93 13.53
N CYS A 16 20.37 17.32 14.80
CA CYS A 16 19.57 16.77 15.89
C CYS A 16 18.11 17.24 15.85
N LEU A 17 17.89 18.50 15.45
CA LEU A 17 16.56 19.05 15.20
C LEU A 17 15.91 18.42 13.96
N GLU A 18 16.68 18.16 12.91
CA GLU A 18 16.20 17.42 11.74
C GLU A 18 15.78 16.00 12.15
N LEU A 19 16.58 15.31 12.94
CA LEU A 19 16.23 14.00 13.50
C LEU A 19 14.95 14.05 14.35
N GLN A 20 14.80 15.07 15.21
CA GLN A 20 13.56 15.30 15.97
C GLN A 20 12.37 15.53 15.04
N ARG A 21 12.53 16.32 13.97
CA ARG A 21 11.49 16.58 12.96
C ARG A 21 11.09 15.29 12.25
N THR A 22 12.05 14.52 11.75
CA THR A 22 11.81 13.21 11.10
C THR A 22 11.08 12.25 12.05
N ALA A 23 11.45 12.22 13.33
CA ALA A 23 10.77 11.41 14.33
C ALA A 23 9.31 11.80 14.55
N GLN A 24 9.03 13.11 14.60
CA GLN A 24 7.69 13.63 14.77
C GLN A 24 6.85 13.51 13.50
N ASP A 25 7.44 13.76 12.31
CA ASP A 25 6.78 13.71 11.01
C ASP A 25 6.31 12.29 10.67
N ILE A 26 7.11 11.28 11.00
CA ILE A 26 6.87 9.91 10.53
C ILE A 26 6.27 9.02 11.63
N HIS A 27 6.62 9.21 12.92
CA HIS A 27 6.34 8.21 13.96
C HIS A 27 5.34 8.60 15.06
N SER A 28 4.80 9.83 15.07
CA SER A 28 4.01 10.35 16.21
C SER A 28 4.72 10.15 17.57
N LYS A 29 6.06 10.05 17.56
CA LYS A 29 6.87 9.84 18.74
C LYS A 29 7.05 11.15 19.50
N ARG A 30 7.39 11.02 20.79
CA ARG A 30 7.68 12.15 21.67
C ARG A 30 8.83 13.00 21.07
N PRO A 31 8.79 14.34 21.23
CA PRO A 31 9.64 15.29 20.51
C PRO A 31 11.08 15.39 21.07
N PHE A 32 11.71 14.26 21.38
CA PHE A 32 13.02 14.20 22.03
C PHE A 32 13.98 13.37 21.19
N ALA A 33 15.13 13.94 20.86
CA ALA A 33 16.15 13.32 20.04
C ALA A 33 17.53 13.58 20.64
N ALA A 34 18.45 12.65 20.41
CA ALA A 34 19.83 12.77 20.85
C ALA A 34 20.80 12.25 19.78
N LEU A 35 21.95 12.89 19.66
CA LEU A 35 23.06 12.51 18.79
C LEU A 35 24.33 12.27 19.61
N LEU A 36 25.13 11.30 19.19
CA LEU A 36 26.49 11.10 19.67
C LEU A 36 27.47 11.53 18.57
N LEU A 37 28.31 12.50 18.89
CA LEU A 37 29.41 12.94 18.04
C LEU A 37 30.70 12.23 18.46
N ALA A 38 31.49 11.82 17.48
CA ALA A 38 32.83 11.30 17.68
C ALA A 38 33.76 12.36 18.32
N PRO A 39 34.97 11.97 18.76
CA PRO A 39 35.95 12.90 19.33
C PRO A 39 36.37 14.07 18.43
N ASP A 40 36.09 14.00 17.12
CA ASP A 40 36.29 15.10 16.18
C ASP A 40 35.23 16.21 16.27
N ASN A 41 34.15 16.01 17.06
CA ASN A 41 32.98 16.88 17.19
C ASN A 41 32.20 17.15 15.90
N SER A 42 32.44 16.38 14.83
CA SER A 42 31.77 16.55 13.53
C SER A 42 31.09 15.29 13.03
N THR A 43 31.65 14.12 13.32
CA THR A 43 31.11 12.85 12.83
C THR A 43 30.00 12.37 13.77
N ILE A 44 28.77 12.25 13.26
CA ILE A 44 27.66 11.62 13.99
C ILE A 44 27.85 10.10 13.92
N VAL A 45 28.09 9.48 15.07
CA VAL A 45 28.35 8.03 15.18
C VAL A 45 27.15 7.24 15.65
N MET A 46 26.21 7.90 16.33
CA MET A 46 24.98 7.28 16.78
C MET A 46 23.89 8.33 16.94
N SER A 47 22.64 7.92 16.80
CA SER A 47 21.47 8.75 17.01
C SER A 47 20.37 7.95 17.70
N SER A 48 19.50 8.64 18.44
CA SER A 48 18.42 8.02 19.18
C SER A 48 17.21 8.93 19.30
N LEU A 49 16.06 8.32 19.52
CA LEU A 49 14.76 8.96 19.70
C LEU A 49 14.10 8.40 20.95
N SER A 50 13.26 9.18 21.61
CA SER A 50 12.49 8.67 22.75
C SER A 50 11.53 7.57 22.32
N LEU A 51 11.62 6.43 23.01
CA LEU A 51 10.84 5.21 22.73
C LEU A 51 9.64 5.04 23.67
N SER A 52 9.70 5.59 24.88
CA SER A 52 8.59 5.56 25.87
C SER A 52 8.78 6.62 26.96
N HIS A 53 7.88 6.66 27.95
CA HIS A 53 7.97 7.55 29.13
C HIS A 53 9.27 7.41 29.95
N VAL A 54 9.91 6.24 29.92
CA VAL A 54 11.12 5.92 30.71
C VAL A 54 12.30 5.50 29.82
N ARG A 55 12.11 5.50 28.49
CA ARG A 55 13.15 5.21 27.50
C ARG A 55 13.38 6.45 26.66
N HIS A 56 14.12 7.38 27.24
CA HIS A 56 14.42 8.68 26.64
C HIS A 56 15.57 8.55 25.63
N ALA A 57 15.58 9.42 24.63
CA ALA A 57 16.57 9.42 23.55
C ALA A 57 18.00 9.37 24.09
N GLU A 58 18.31 10.20 25.09
CA GLU A 58 19.62 10.34 25.72
C GLU A 58 20.05 9.08 26.46
N ALA A 59 19.14 8.48 27.22
CA ALA A 59 19.44 7.28 28.00
C ALA A 59 19.65 6.06 27.09
N GLU A 60 18.82 5.91 26.06
CA GLU A 60 18.98 4.84 25.07
C GLU A 60 20.25 5.02 24.24
N LEU A 61 20.56 6.26 23.83
CA LEU A 61 21.79 6.57 23.13
C LEU A 61 23.01 6.23 24.00
N ALA A 62 23.03 6.66 25.25
CA ALA A 62 24.15 6.44 26.16
C ALA A 62 24.35 4.95 26.48
N ARG A 63 23.27 4.17 26.67
CA ARG A 63 23.36 2.70 26.85
C ARG A 63 23.95 2.02 25.63
N ASN A 64 23.38 2.30 24.46
CA ASN A 64 23.87 1.72 23.22
C ASN A 64 25.31 2.14 22.93
N ALA A 65 25.68 3.39 23.25
CA ALA A 65 27.05 3.86 23.10
C ALA A 65 28.02 3.10 24.02
N ALA A 66 27.66 2.88 25.28
CA ALA A 66 28.47 2.13 26.24
C ALA A 66 28.71 0.68 25.81
N ASP A 67 27.74 0.04 25.15
CA ASP A 67 27.86 -1.32 24.65
C ASP A 67 28.72 -1.43 23.37
N ASN A 68 28.86 -0.34 22.61
CA ASN A 68 29.47 -0.36 21.27
C ASN A 68 30.80 0.40 21.15
N PHE A 69 31.17 1.22 22.12
CA PHE A 69 32.40 2.02 22.08
C PHE A 69 33.25 1.86 23.35
N ALA A 70 34.57 1.97 23.19
CA ALA A 70 35.49 1.95 24.31
C ALA A 70 35.26 3.15 25.26
N ARG A 71 35.50 2.94 26.55
CA ARG A 71 35.27 3.94 27.60
C ARG A 71 36.09 5.22 27.38
N GLU A 72 37.33 5.09 26.89
CA GLU A 72 38.22 6.21 26.56
C GLU A 72 37.74 6.98 25.34
N TYR A 73 37.10 6.31 24.39
CA TYR A 73 36.50 6.93 23.22
C TYR A 73 35.31 7.81 23.63
N LEU A 74 34.41 7.27 24.46
CA LEU A 74 33.25 8.01 24.96
C LEU A 74 33.65 9.20 25.84
N ALA A 75 34.75 9.09 26.60
CA ALA A 75 35.30 10.20 27.40
C ALA A 75 35.67 11.41 26.54
N GLN A 76 35.86 11.21 25.24
CA GLN A 76 36.17 12.26 24.28
C GLN A 76 35.01 12.54 23.32
N SER A 77 33.87 11.87 23.46
CA SER A 77 32.66 12.08 22.64
C SER A 77 31.72 13.14 23.21
N THR A 78 30.96 13.78 22.32
CA THR A 78 29.95 14.78 22.69
C THR A 78 28.55 14.21 22.45
N LEU A 79 27.71 14.17 23.48
CA LEU A 79 26.29 13.89 23.34
C LEU A 79 25.52 15.20 23.21
N LEU A 80 24.74 15.35 22.15
CA LEU A 80 23.86 16.48 21.92
C LEU A 80 22.40 16.05 22.08
N SER A 81 21.64 16.74 22.93
CA SER A 81 20.20 16.53 23.12
C SER A 81 19.40 17.78 22.79
N THR A 82 18.16 17.58 22.35
CA THR A 82 17.21 18.66 22.08
C THR A 82 16.72 19.33 23.37
N TRP A 83 16.65 18.59 24.47
CA TRP A 83 16.26 19.09 25.79
C TRP A 83 17.31 18.75 26.84
N GLU A 84 17.26 19.46 27.96
CA GLU A 84 18.13 19.17 29.10
C GLU A 84 17.83 17.76 29.63
N PRO A 85 18.85 16.89 29.76
CA PRO A 85 18.61 15.53 30.23
C PRO A 85 18.07 15.51 31.65
N CYS A 86 16.96 14.80 31.86
CA CYS A 86 16.43 14.56 33.20
C CYS A 86 17.38 13.70 34.06
N ALA A 87 17.05 13.50 35.33
CA ALA A 87 17.93 12.80 36.28
C ALA A 87 18.36 11.39 35.83
N MET A 88 17.47 10.62 35.22
CA MET A 88 17.80 9.27 34.72
C MET A 88 18.77 9.33 33.54
N CYS A 89 18.57 10.30 32.64
CA CYS A 89 19.35 10.48 31.44
C CYS A 89 20.75 10.97 31.80
N ALA A 90 20.84 12.00 32.64
CA ALA A 90 22.10 12.52 33.16
C ALA A 90 22.92 11.42 33.86
N GLY A 91 22.28 10.60 34.71
CA GLY A 91 22.93 9.45 35.33
C GLY A 91 23.45 8.43 34.32
N THR A 92 22.68 8.13 33.27
CA THR A 92 23.07 7.18 32.23
C THR A 92 24.25 7.70 31.41
N ILE A 93 24.26 8.99 31.06
CA ILE A 93 25.38 9.66 30.36
C ILE A 93 26.66 9.59 31.19
N TYR A 94 26.56 9.86 32.49
CA TYR A 94 27.67 9.78 33.43
C TYR A 94 28.26 8.37 33.47
N TRP A 95 27.42 7.33 33.63
CA TRP A 95 27.89 5.94 33.70
C TRP A 95 28.42 5.41 32.36
N ALA A 96 27.90 5.91 31.24
CA ALA A 96 28.44 5.64 29.91
C ALA A 96 29.81 6.32 29.67
N ASN A 97 30.29 7.14 30.62
CA ASN A 97 31.56 7.84 30.56
C ASN A 97 31.66 8.80 29.36
N ILE A 98 30.54 9.45 29.00
CA ILE A 98 30.51 10.44 27.90
C ILE A 98 31.04 11.77 28.42
N GLY A 99 32.08 12.31 27.76
CA GLY A 99 32.84 13.45 28.27
C GLY A 99 32.17 14.82 28.17
N ARG A 100 31.27 15.02 27.20
CA ARG A 100 30.55 16.29 27.02
C ARG A 100 29.07 16.09 26.73
N LEU A 101 28.25 16.90 27.36
CA LEU A 101 26.82 17.06 27.08
C LEU A 101 26.54 18.45 26.52
N VAL A 102 25.82 18.50 25.41
CA VAL A 102 25.25 19.72 24.84
C VAL A 102 23.73 19.59 24.85
N TYR A 103 23.02 20.61 25.34
CA TYR A 103 21.56 20.65 25.25
C TYR A 103 21.05 21.98 24.69
N LEU A 104 19.99 21.90 23.87
CA LEU A 104 19.47 23.07 23.17
C LEU A 104 18.55 23.90 24.08
N ALA A 105 17.51 23.28 24.66
CA ALA A 105 16.55 23.94 25.55
C ALA A 105 16.57 23.33 26.96
N SER A 106 16.25 24.13 27.99
CA SER A 106 16.24 23.67 29.38
C SER A 106 14.97 22.88 29.73
N GLU A 107 15.07 22.05 30.76
CA GLU A 107 13.93 21.28 31.29
C GLU A 107 12.85 22.24 31.85
N LYS A 108 13.28 23.37 32.43
CA LYS A 108 12.39 24.45 32.86
C LYS A 108 11.59 25.04 31.70
N ALA A 109 12.22 25.28 30.54
CA ALA A 109 11.50 25.75 29.36
C ALA A 109 10.51 24.70 28.83
N LEU A 110 10.81 23.40 28.99
CA LEU A 110 9.87 22.33 28.68
C LEU A 110 8.66 22.35 29.62
N GLN A 111 8.90 22.55 30.92
CA GLN A 111 7.83 22.69 31.93
C GLN A 111 6.89 23.85 31.62
N ASP A 112 7.45 25.01 31.25
CA ASP A 112 6.68 26.20 30.87
C ASP A 112 5.78 25.94 29.64
N ILE A 113 6.21 25.08 28.70
CA ILE A 113 5.44 24.71 27.50
C ILE A 113 4.35 23.68 27.83
N VAL A 114 4.63 22.71 28.69
CA VAL A 114 3.77 21.55 28.96
C VAL A 114 2.71 21.85 30.04
N GLY A 115 2.97 22.82 30.91
CA GLY A 115 2.10 23.22 32.02
C GLY A 115 2.28 22.34 33.27
N GLU A 116 1.86 22.86 34.43
CA GLU A 116 1.93 22.12 35.70
C GLU A 116 0.94 20.94 35.73
N GLY A 117 1.41 19.78 36.20
CA GLY A 117 0.54 18.63 36.49
C GLY A 117 0.10 17.80 35.28
N ASN A 118 0.75 17.93 34.12
CA ASN A 118 0.44 17.09 32.96
C ASN A 118 0.86 15.61 33.21
N PRO A 119 -0.08 14.65 33.29
CA PRO A 119 0.24 13.26 33.59
C PRO A 119 1.04 12.57 32.47
N GLU A 120 1.07 13.12 31.25
CA GLU A 120 1.84 12.55 30.14
C GLU A 120 3.32 12.99 30.13
N ASN A 121 3.64 14.10 30.80
CA ASN A 121 4.98 14.67 30.95
C ASN A 121 5.10 15.35 32.33
N LEU A 122 5.33 14.54 33.37
CA LEU A 122 5.67 15.02 34.70
C LEU A 122 7.13 15.50 34.69
N THR A 123 7.31 16.79 34.46
CA THR A 123 8.64 17.41 34.38
C THR A 123 9.26 17.53 35.77
N LEU A 124 10.49 17.03 35.92
CA LEU A 124 11.30 17.17 37.14
C LEU A 124 12.34 18.25 36.91
N ASP A 125 12.08 19.48 37.39
CA ASP A 125 13.03 20.61 37.29
C ASP A 125 14.24 20.40 38.20
N LEU A 126 15.13 19.51 37.78
CA LEU A 126 16.42 19.24 38.40
C LEU A 126 17.51 19.38 37.33
N PRO A 127 18.26 20.50 37.32
CA PRO A 127 19.30 20.73 36.33
C PRO A 127 20.34 19.60 36.28
N CYS A 128 20.65 19.10 35.09
CA CYS A 128 21.55 17.96 34.89
C CYS A 128 22.95 18.22 35.48
N ARG A 129 23.39 19.48 35.48
CA ARG A 129 24.66 19.94 36.06
C ARG A 129 24.78 19.59 37.54
N MET A 130 23.68 19.64 38.29
CA MET A 130 23.69 19.29 39.72
C MET A 130 24.03 17.82 39.95
N LEU A 131 23.63 16.93 39.04
CA LEU A 131 23.98 15.52 39.12
C LEU A 131 25.43 15.25 38.74
N PHE A 132 25.90 15.84 37.64
CA PHE A 132 27.29 15.67 37.21
C PHE A 132 28.30 16.21 38.23
N GLN A 133 27.98 17.32 38.92
CA GLN A 133 28.81 17.88 40.00
C GLN A 133 28.95 16.97 41.22
N ARG A 134 28.07 15.98 41.39
CA ARG A 134 28.16 14.99 42.48
C ARG A 134 28.92 13.74 42.07
N GLY A 135 29.34 13.65 40.81
CA GLY A 135 30.12 12.55 40.26
C GLY A 135 31.63 12.67 40.52
N GLN A 136 32.33 11.58 40.25
CA GLN A 136 33.80 11.48 40.32
C GLN A 136 34.47 11.75 38.97
N THR A 137 33.72 11.70 37.86
CA THR A 137 34.19 12.05 36.53
C THR A 137 33.59 13.37 36.08
N GLU A 138 34.42 14.22 35.47
CA GLU A 138 33.99 15.51 34.94
C GLU A 138 33.26 15.33 33.61
N VAL A 139 32.04 15.85 33.53
CA VAL A 139 31.25 15.93 32.29
C VAL A 139 31.10 17.40 31.94
N GLU A 140 31.66 17.81 30.80
CA GLU A 140 31.54 19.18 30.32
C GLU A 140 30.10 19.41 29.83
N VAL A 141 29.38 20.36 30.43
CA VAL A 141 27.98 20.64 30.07
C VAL A 141 27.86 22.01 29.39
N ILE A 142 27.28 22.04 28.19
CA ILE A 142 27.09 23.24 27.36
C ILE A 142 25.60 23.39 27.04
N GLY A 143 24.96 24.45 27.52
CA GLY A 143 23.53 24.67 27.34
C GLY A 143 22.94 25.57 28.44
N PRO A 144 21.74 26.15 28.24
CA PRO A 144 20.94 26.10 27.01
C PRO A 144 21.57 26.97 25.90
N LYS A 145 21.38 26.59 24.63
CA LYS A 145 22.00 27.24 23.45
C LYS A 145 20.98 27.83 22.47
N ILE A 146 19.78 28.15 22.93
CA ILE A 146 18.74 28.81 22.12
C ILE A 146 19.25 30.19 21.66
N SER A 147 19.58 30.35 20.37
CA SER A 147 19.52 31.67 19.74
C SER A 147 18.11 31.87 19.17
N ASN A 148 17.57 33.09 19.32
CA ASN A 148 16.26 33.52 18.80
C ASN A 148 16.07 33.32 17.28
N SER A 149 17.09 32.85 16.55
CA SER A 149 17.02 32.50 15.13
C SER A 149 16.49 31.09 14.85
N TYR A 150 16.35 30.22 15.87
CA TYR A 150 15.92 28.82 15.69
C TYR A 150 14.44 28.58 16.03
N SER A 151 13.76 29.53 16.69
CA SER A 151 12.30 29.53 16.85
C SER A 151 11.57 29.74 15.52
N ASP A 152 12.19 30.45 14.57
CA ASP A 152 11.56 30.82 13.29
C ASP A 152 11.31 29.64 12.34
N ASN A 153 11.98 28.50 12.55
CA ASN A 153 11.84 27.32 11.69
C ASN A 153 11.13 26.13 12.35
N LEU A 154 10.72 26.22 13.62
CA LEU A 154 9.95 25.16 14.25
C LEU A 154 8.47 25.46 14.07
N SER A 155 7.87 24.91 13.00
CA SER A 155 6.43 25.03 12.86
C SER A 155 5.74 24.34 14.06
N LEU A 156 5.05 25.13 14.87
CA LEU A 156 4.28 24.69 16.03
C LEU A 156 3.14 23.81 15.53
N ARG A 157 3.27 22.50 15.74
CA ARG A 157 2.21 21.55 15.38
C ARG A 157 1.04 21.68 16.35
N VAL A 158 -0.12 21.98 15.80
CA VAL A 158 -1.31 22.34 16.56
C VAL A 158 -2.55 21.74 15.91
N THR A 159 -3.55 21.45 16.72
CA THR A 159 -4.89 21.17 16.24
C THR A 159 -5.53 22.45 15.66
N GLU A 160 -6.63 22.30 14.92
CA GLU A 160 -7.37 23.43 14.33
C GLU A 160 -7.79 24.47 15.39
N GLU A 161 -8.27 24.01 16.54
CA GLU A 161 -8.71 24.88 17.65
C GLU A 161 -7.53 25.60 18.30
N GLU A 162 -6.46 24.86 18.62
CA GLU A 162 -5.24 25.44 19.20
C GLU A 162 -4.56 26.44 18.26
N ALA A 163 -4.57 26.18 16.95
CA ALA A 163 -4.05 27.09 15.94
C ALA A 163 -4.77 28.45 16.00
N LEU A 164 -6.10 28.42 16.05
CA LEU A 164 -6.92 29.64 16.13
C LEU A 164 -6.74 30.35 17.48
N ILE A 165 -6.72 29.62 18.59
CA ILE A 165 -6.51 30.21 19.93
C ILE A 165 -5.15 30.91 20.00
N ARG A 166 -4.08 30.24 19.56
CA ARG A 166 -2.73 30.82 19.58
C ARG A 166 -2.59 32.04 18.66
N ALA A 167 -3.18 31.98 17.48
CA ALA A 167 -3.19 33.11 16.56
C ALA A 167 -4.01 34.29 17.09
N ARG A 168 -5.14 34.04 17.77
CA ARG A 168 -5.94 35.11 18.41
C ARG A 168 -5.25 35.75 19.60
N ASN A 169 -4.51 34.95 20.37
CA ASN A 169 -3.72 35.45 21.49
C ASN A 169 -2.52 36.31 21.03
N ASN A 170 -2.02 36.10 19.81
CA ASN A 170 -0.90 36.84 19.22
C ASN A 170 -1.24 37.33 17.79
N PRO A 171 -2.14 38.32 17.65
CA PRO A 171 -2.70 38.71 16.34
C PRO A 171 -1.66 39.33 15.39
N ASP A 172 -0.66 40.03 15.95
CA ASP A 172 0.38 40.73 15.20
C ASP A 172 1.61 39.88 14.88
N GLU A 173 1.65 38.64 15.34
CA GLU A 173 2.78 37.72 15.19
C GLU A 173 2.51 36.67 14.10
N ALA A 174 3.51 36.41 13.26
CA ALA A 174 3.43 35.41 12.19
C ALA A 174 3.90 34.04 12.69
N LEU A 175 3.19 33.47 13.68
CA LEU A 175 3.56 32.19 14.27
C LEU A 175 3.62 31.09 13.18
N PRO A 176 4.72 30.34 13.05
CA PRO A 176 4.81 29.25 12.10
C PRO A 176 3.93 28.09 12.61
N LEU A 177 2.66 28.03 12.22
CA LEU A 177 1.70 27.02 12.71
C LEU A 177 1.59 25.86 11.71
N CYS A 178 1.60 24.61 12.18
CA CYS A 178 1.45 23.41 11.36
C CYS A 178 0.24 22.59 11.83
N ILE A 179 -0.72 22.33 10.93
CA ILE A 179 -1.95 21.63 11.33
C ILE A 179 -1.78 20.11 11.33
N ILE A 180 -2.16 19.49 12.44
CA ILE A 180 -2.24 18.03 12.63
C ILE A 180 -3.67 17.59 13.01
N PHE A 181 -3.94 16.29 12.88
CA PHE A 181 -5.19 15.72 13.39
C PHE A 181 -5.20 15.71 14.91
N SER A 182 -6.37 15.99 15.49
CA SER A 182 -6.66 15.67 16.90
C SER A 182 -6.73 14.15 17.10
N HIS A 183 -6.46 13.68 18.33
CA HIS A 183 -6.50 12.27 18.70
C HIS A 183 -7.84 11.58 18.35
N ASN A 184 -8.96 12.32 18.40
CA ASN A 184 -10.30 11.85 18.05
C ASN A 184 -10.98 12.74 16.99
N ASP A 185 -10.22 13.15 15.97
CA ASP A 185 -10.74 13.99 14.90
C ASP A 185 -11.79 13.26 14.04
N ARG A 186 -13.01 13.81 13.93
CA ARG A 186 -14.09 13.24 13.11
C ARG A 186 -13.76 13.22 11.61
N ASP A 187 -12.87 14.09 11.17
CA ASP A 187 -12.43 14.14 9.78
C ASP A 187 -11.33 13.12 9.48
N ASN A 188 -10.71 12.52 10.51
CA ASN A 188 -9.72 11.48 10.33
C ASN A 188 -10.41 10.15 9.93
N PRO A 189 -10.15 9.60 8.73
CA PRO A 189 -10.77 8.37 8.26
C PRO A 189 -10.50 7.14 9.14
N ARG A 190 -9.39 7.15 9.90
CA ARG A 190 -9.07 6.09 10.87
C ARG A 190 -9.91 6.17 12.14
N CYS A 191 -10.52 7.31 12.45
CA CYS A 191 -11.41 7.47 13.60
C CYS A 191 -12.88 7.15 13.28
N TRP A 192 -13.22 6.86 12.03
CA TRP A 192 -14.60 6.56 11.63
C TRP A 192 -15.13 5.25 12.23
N PRO A 193 -16.45 5.14 12.45
CA PRO A 193 -17.05 3.91 12.95
C PRO A 193 -16.82 2.75 11.98
N LYS A 194 -16.63 1.55 12.51
CA LYS A 194 -16.25 0.35 11.73
C LYS A 194 -17.21 0.05 10.57
N TRP A 195 -18.51 0.29 10.74
CA TRP A 195 -19.50 0.06 9.68
C TRP A 195 -19.24 0.95 8.45
N ARG A 196 -18.82 2.21 8.66
CA ARG A 196 -18.51 3.16 7.58
C ARG A 196 -17.23 2.76 6.86
N LYS A 197 -16.22 2.30 7.62
CA LYS A 197 -14.97 1.78 7.04
C LYS A 197 -15.24 0.54 6.17
N TRP A 198 -16.01 -0.42 6.68
CA TRP A 198 -16.40 -1.62 5.94
C TRP A 198 -17.26 -1.30 4.72
N TYR A 199 -18.20 -0.37 4.84
CA TYR A 199 -19.00 0.11 3.70
C TYR A 199 -18.09 0.62 2.57
N ILE A 200 -17.16 1.51 2.87
CA ILE A 200 -16.23 2.04 1.86
C ILE A 200 -15.35 0.92 1.30
N THR A 201 -14.78 0.05 2.14
CA THR A 201 -13.96 -1.09 1.72
C THR A 201 -14.72 -2.00 0.73
N ILE A 202 -15.95 -2.38 1.04
CA ILE A 202 -16.78 -3.22 0.17
C ILE A 202 -17.12 -2.46 -1.11
N MET A 203 -17.49 -1.19 -1.01
CA MET A 203 -17.81 -0.34 -2.15
C MET A 203 -16.65 -0.28 -3.16
N VAL A 204 -15.45 0.09 -2.71
CA VAL A 204 -14.27 0.18 -3.61
C VAL A 204 -13.81 -1.20 -4.11
N SER A 205 -14.04 -2.27 -3.34
CA SER A 205 -13.77 -3.64 -3.79
C SER A 205 -14.77 -4.11 -4.86
N MET A 206 -16.04 -3.71 -4.76
CA MET A 206 -17.05 -3.99 -5.79
C MET A 206 -16.77 -3.27 -7.10
N LEU A 207 -16.20 -2.05 -7.06
CA LEU A 207 -15.69 -1.40 -8.26
C LEU A 207 -14.69 -2.30 -9.00
N ASN A 208 -13.76 -2.91 -8.27
CA ASN A 208 -12.80 -3.84 -8.87
C ASN A 208 -13.47 -5.06 -9.51
N VAL A 209 -14.46 -5.67 -8.83
CA VAL A 209 -15.26 -6.78 -9.39
C VAL A 209 -15.91 -6.37 -10.72
N ILE A 210 -16.64 -5.25 -10.73
CA ILE A 210 -17.39 -4.80 -11.91
C ILE A 210 -16.45 -4.45 -13.06
N THR A 211 -15.28 -3.86 -12.80
CA THR A 211 -14.29 -3.63 -13.87
C THR A 211 -13.82 -4.92 -14.51
N THR A 212 -13.56 -5.97 -13.72
CA THR A 212 -13.20 -7.27 -14.27
C THR A 212 -14.36 -7.93 -15.03
N TRP A 213 -15.61 -7.65 -14.67
CA TRP A 213 -16.77 -8.06 -15.45
C TRP A 213 -16.79 -7.37 -16.82
N CYS A 214 -16.60 -6.05 -16.85
CA CYS A 214 -16.44 -5.31 -18.10
C CYS A 214 -15.29 -5.86 -18.95
N ALA A 215 -14.20 -6.35 -18.34
CA ALA A 215 -13.12 -6.99 -19.07
C ALA A 215 -13.58 -8.26 -19.79
N GLY A 216 -14.08 -9.26 -19.05
CA GLY A 216 -14.35 -10.60 -19.57
C GLY A 216 -15.66 -10.76 -20.34
N SER A 217 -16.66 -9.90 -20.11
CA SER A 217 -18.02 -10.10 -20.64
C SER A 217 -18.10 -10.15 -22.17
N ILE A 218 -17.15 -9.52 -22.87
CA ILE A 218 -17.09 -9.53 -24.34
C ILE A 218 -16.86 -10.93 -24.91
N SER A 219 -16.19 -11.81 -24.16
CA SER A 219 -15.88 -13.18 -24.61
C SER A 219 -17.14 -14.01 -24.86
N SER A 220 -18.23 -13.80 -24.10
CA SER A 220 -19.51 -14.47 -24.37
C SER A 220 -20.13 -14.06 -25.72
N GLY A 221 -19.84 -12.85 -26.19
CA GLY A 221 -20.34 -12.32 -27.46
C GLY A 221 -19.37 -12.54 -28.63
N ALA A 222 -18.21 -13.17 -28.41
CA ALA A 222 -17.14 -13.24 -29.39
C ALA A 222 -17.57 -13.86 -30.74
N PRO A 223 -18.29 -15.01 -30.78
CA PRO A 223 -18.75 -15.59 -32.04
C PRO A 223 -19.68 -14.66 -32.83
N ALA A 224 -20.56 -13.94 -32.13
CA ALA A 224 -21.50 -13.02 -32.76
C ALA A 224 -20.77 -11.80 -33.37
N ILE A 225 -19.84 -11.20 -32.61
CA ILE A 225 -18.98 -10.10 -33.10
C ILE A 225 -18.18 -10.53 -34.34
N GLN A 226 -17.63 -11.75 -34.31
CA GLN A 226 -16.88 -12.31 -35.42
C GLN A 226 -17.73 -12.41 -36.69
N SER A 227 -18.94 -12.96 -36.56
CA SER A 227 -19.87 -13.13 -37.67
C SER A 227 -20.38 -11.81 -38.25
N GLU A 228 -20.63 -10.82 -37.39
CA GLU A 228 -21.21 -9.54 -37.78
C GLU A 228 -20.21 -8.65 -38.53
N PHE A 229 -18.97 -8.59 -38.06
CA PHE A 229 -17.94 -7.75 -38.68
C PHE A 229 -17.04 -8.50 -39.67
N GLY A 230 -17.25 -9.81 -39.85
CA GLY A 230 -16.46 -10.64 -40.78
C GLY A 230 -14.97 -10.68 -40.44
N VAL A 231 -14.62 -10.64 -39.14
CA VAL A 231 -13.23 -10.60 -38.66
C VAL A 231 -12.75 -11.98 -38.22
N SER A 232 -11.45 -12.16 -38.00
CA SER A 232 -10.90 -13.42 -37.47
C SER A 232 -11.14 -13.56 -35.96
N ALA A 233 -11.04 -14.78 -35.43
CA ALA A 233 -11.17 -15.04 -33.99
C ALA A 233 -10.11 -14.29 -33.17
N GLU A 234 -8.91 -14.12 -33.72
CA GLU A 234 -7.82 -13.36 -33.12
C GLU A 234 -8.18 -11.88 -32.93
N VAL A 235 -8.84 -11.26 -33.92
CA VAL A 235 -9.28 -9.85 -33.81
C VAL A 235 -10.35 -9.68 -32.73
N THR A 236 -11.24 -10.66 -32.58
CA THR A 236 -12.23 -10.63 -31.50
C THR A 236 -11.57 -10.80 -30.13
N THR A 237 -10.60 -11.71 -30.02
CA THR A 237 -9.80 -11.93 -28.80
C THR A 237 -8.95 -10.69 -28.46
N LEU A 238 -8.51 -9.94 -29.48
CA LEU A 238 -7.81 -8.66 -29.30
C LEU A 238 -8.69 -7.63 -28.58
N CYS A 239 -10.01 -7.67 -28.72
CA CYS A 239 -10.92 -6.77 -28.02
C CYS A 239 -10.97 -7.04 -26.50
N LEU A 240 -10.82 -8.31 -26.07
CA LEU A 240 -10.57 -8.65 -24.67
C LEU A 240 -9.20 -8.12 -24.23
N SER A 241 -8.18 -8.46 -25.01
CA SER A 241 -6.77 -8.19 -24.70
C SER A 241 -6.47 -6.70 -24.57
N LEU A 242 -7.01 -5.83 -25.44
CA LEU A 242 -6.80 -4.39 -25.37
C LEU A 242 -7.42 -3.73 -24.15
N TYR A 243 -8.54 -4.26 -23.65
CA TYR A 243 -9.08 -3.78 -22.38
C TYR A 243 -8.15 -4.13 -21.23
N VAL A 244 -7.66 -5.37 -21.18
CA VAL A 244 -6.73 -5.80 -20.13
C VAL A 244 -5.41 -5.03 -20.24
N LEU A 245 -4.96 -4.68 -21.45
CA LEU A 245 -3.80 -3.83 -21.68
C LEU A 245 -4.05 -2.39 -21.17
N GLY A 246 -5.19 -1.79 -21.50
CA GLY A 246 -5.59 -0.50 -20.93
C GLY A 246 -5.62 -0.56 -19.39
N TYR A 247 -6.17 -1.65 -18.84
CA TYR A 247 -6.23 -1.94 -17.42
C TYR A 247 -4.84 -2.20 -16.79
N ALA A 248 -3.81 -2.50 -17.58
CA ALA A 248 -2.40 -2.54 -17.16
C ALA A 248 -1.79 -1.13 -17.06
N VAL A 249 -2.07 -0.28 -18.04
CA VAL A 249 -1.50 1.08 -18.15
C VAL A 249 -2.20 2.08 -17.23
N GLY A 250 -3.52 1.97 -17.10
CA GLY A 250 -4.37 2.86 -16.29
C GLY A 250 -3.87 3.06 -14.87
N PRO A 251 -3.68 2.00 -14.06
CA PRO A 251 -3.25 2.14 -12.68
C PRO A 251 -1.89 2.81 -12.51
N VAL A 252 -0.97 2.66 -13.48
CA VAL A 252 0.36 3.28 -13.45
C VAL A 252 0.28 4.81 -13.51
N LEU A 253 -0.70 5.34 -14.24
CA LEU A 253 -0.92 6.79 -14.38
C LEU A 253 -1.92 7.34 -13.36
N LEU A 254 -2.97 6.57 -13.04
CA LEU A 254 -4.05 7.01 -12.15
C LEU A 254 -3.68 6.91 -10.66
N ALA A 255 -2.77 6.01 -10.27
CA ALA A 255 -2.31 5.92 -8.88
C ALA A 255 -1.59 7.21 -8.41
N PRO A 256 -0.56 7.74 -9.10
CA PRO A 256 0.06 9.03 -8.75
C PRO A 256 -0.93 10.19 -8.68
N LEU A 257 -1.87 10.24 -9.64
CA LEU A 257 -2.90 11.28 -9.66
C LEU A 257 -3.78 11.20 -8.42
N SER A 258 -4.09 9.99 -7.93
CA SER A 258 -4.87 9.82 -6.70
C SER A 258 -4.09 10.27 -5.46
N GLU A 259 -2.76 10.26 -5.53
CA GLU A 259 -1.92 10.75 -4.46
C GLU A 259 -1.85 12.29 -4.43
N TYR A 260 -1.84 12.91 -5.61
CA TYR A 260 -1.77 14.36 -5.71
C TYR A 260 -3.12 15.04 -5.51
N PHE A 261 -4.18 14.53 -6.16
CA PHE A 261 -5.52 15.13 -6.17
C PHE A 261 -6.46 14.58 -5.10
N GLY A 262 -6.17 13.39 -4.56
CA GLY A 262 -7.03 12.66 -3.63
C GLY A 262 -7.62 11.40 -4.24
N ARG A 263 -8.08 10.47 -3.39
CA ARG A 263 -8.61 9.17 -3.84
C ARG A 263 -9.95 9.35 -4.54
N GLN A 264 -10.85 10.11 -3.92
CA GLN A 264 -12.25 10.21 -4.35
C GLN A 264 -12.40 10.86 -5.73
N PRO A 265 -11.75 12.00 -6.06
CA PRO A 265 -11.88 12.60 -7.38
C PRO A 265 -11.38 11.69 -8.50
N VAL A 266 -10.28 10.97 -8.27
CA VAL A 266 -9.73 10.04 -9.26
C VAL A 266 -10.65 8.84 -9.45
N TYR A 267 -11.23 8.29 -8.39
CA TYR A 267 -12.27 7.27 -8.51
C TYR A 267 -13.46 7.75 -9.35
N VAL A 268 -13.99 8.94 -9.05
CA VAL A 268 -15.18 9.47 -9.73
C VAL A 268 -14.93 9.73 -11.22
N VAL A 269 -13.81 10.37 -11.57
CA VAL A 269 -13.51 10.72 -12.98
C VAL A 269 -13.17 9.47 -13.79
N SER A 270 -12.31 8.60 -13.25
CA SER A 270 -11.92 7.37 -13.96
C SER A 270 -13.12 6.44 -14.17
N TRP A 271 -13.97 6.28 -13.16
CA TRP A 271 -15.15 5.44 -13.28
C TRP A 271 -16.23 6.06 -14.18
N PHE A 272 -16.37 7.38 -14.21
CA PHE A 272 -17.24 8.08 -15.17
C PHE A 272 -16.82 7.78 -16.61
N LEU A 273 -15.50 7.79 -16.88
CA LEU A 273 -14.97 7.44 -18.19
C LEU A 273 -15.26 5.96 -18.54
N LEU A 274 -15.10 5.02 -17.59
CA LEU A 274 -15.47 3.63 -17.81
C LEU A 274 -16.96 3.48 -18.16
N PHE A 275 -17.83 4.20 -17.45
CA PHE A 275 -19.28 4.21 -17.67
C PHE A 275 -19.65 4.76 -19.06
N ILE A 276 -19.14 5.95 -19.43
CA ILE A 276 -19.54 6.59 -20.69
C ILE A 276 -18.99 5.86 -21.92
N PHE A 277 -17.81 5.24 -21.81
CA PHE A 277 -17.22 4.48 -22.90
C PHE A 277 -17.86 3.11 -23.14
N GLN A 278 -18.85 2.68 -22.34
CA GLN A 278 -19.70 1.54 -22.70
C GLN A 278 -20.63 1.87 -23.87
N LEU A 279 -21.11 3.13 -23.96
CA LEU A 279 -22.03 3.61 -24.99
C LEU A 279 -21.50 3.44 -26.43
N PRO A 280 -20.29 3.93 -26.78
CA PRO A 280 -19.76 3.77 -28.14
C PRO A 280 -19.47 2.30 -28.49
N ILE A 281 -19.25 1.42 -27.51
CA ILE A 281 -19.05 -0.02 -27.76
C ILE A 281 -20.40 -0.68 -28.07
N ALA A 282 -21.45 -0.35 -27.33
CA ALA A 282 -22.80 -0.86 -27.56
C ALA A 282 -23.35 -0.43 -28.94
N LEU A 283 -22.99 0.77 -29.40
CA LEU A 283 -23.40 1.36 -30.68
C LEU A 283 -22.35 1.20 -31.79
N ALA A 284 -21.32 0.38 -31.58
CA ALA A 284 -20.18 0.33 -32.49
C ALA A 284 -20.61 -0.11 -33.92
N PRO A 285 -20.28 0.69 -34.95
CA PRO A 285 -20.57 0.34 -36.35
C PRO A 285 -19.45 -0.49 -37.00
N ASN A 286 -18.29 -0.61 -36.35
CA ASN A 286 -17.15 -1.37 -36.83
C ASN A 286 -16.27 -1.86 -35.66
N ILE A 287 -15.40 -2.83 -35.95
CA ILE A 287 -14.50 -3.44 -34.97
C ILE A 287 -13.46 -2.46 -34.41
N GLY A 288 -13.03 -1.47 -35.19
CA GLY A 288 -12.04 -0.47 -34.77
C GLY A 288 -12.55 0.38 -33.61
N THR A 289 -13.81 0.79 -33.66
CA THR A 289 -14.49 1.49 -32.55
C THR A 289 -14.48 0.66 -31.28
N ILE A 290 -14.77 -0.65 -31.38
CA ILE A 290 -14.73 -1.56 -30.23
C ILE A 290 -13.32 -1.60 -29.66
N ILE A 291 -12.30 -1.88 -30.47
CA ILE A 291 -10.90 -2.01 -30.06
C ILE A 291 -10.41 -0.75 -29.32
N VAL A 292 -10.62 0.44 -29.89
CA VAL A 292 -10.17 1.71 -29.30
C VAL A 292 -10.93 2.01 -28.00
N CYS A 293 -12.26 1.91 -28.02
CA CYS A 293 -13.07 2.20 -26.84
C CYS A 293 -12.80 1.19 -25.71
N ARG A 294 -12.45 -0.06 -26.04
CA ARG A 294 -12.05 -1.08 -25.07
C ARG A 294 -10.76 -0.73 -24.37
N PHE A 295 -9.75 -0.23 -25.08
CA PHE A 295 -8.52 0.25 -24.46
C PHE A 295 -8.80 1.41 -23.49
N ILE A 296 -9.59 2.41 -23.93
CA ILE A 296 -9.93 3.57 -23.10
C ILE A 296 -10.75 3.15 -21.87
N ALA A 297 -11.73 2.28 -22.05
CA ALA A 297 -12.54 1.75 -20.95
C ALA A 297 -11.68 0.94 -19.96
N GLY A 298 -10.73 0.15 -20.44
CA GLY A 298 -9.77 -0.58 -19.59
C GLY A 298 -8.86 0.36 -18.81
N PHE A 299 -8.33 1.39 -19.48
CA PHE A 299 -7.51 2.43 -18.87
C PHE A 299 -8.27 3.15 -17.74
N ALA A 300 -9.48 3.60 -18.03
CA ALA A 300 -10.38 4.25 -17.09
C ALA A 300 -10.76 3.32 -15.92
N GLY A 301 -11.03 2.04 -16.20
CA GLY A 301 -11.31 1.02 -15.20
C GLY A 301 -10.13 0.68 -14.29
N GLY A 302 -8.90 1.08 -14.62
CA GLY A 302 -7.70 0.72 -13.86
C GLY A 302 -7.61 1.31 -12.45
N ALA A 303 -8.28 2.43 -12.17
CA ALA A 303 -8.06 3.16 -10.91
C ALA A 303 -8.41 2.34 -9.64
N PRO A 304 -9.55 1.62 -9.58
CA PRO A 304 -9.87 0.78 -8.43
C PRO A 304 -8.92 -0.35 -8.15
N LEU A 305 -8.14 -0.81 -9.14
CA LEU A 305 -7.18 -1.88 -8.92
C LEU A 305 -6.09 -1.44 -7.93
N THR A 306 -5.53 -0.24 -8.07
CA THR A 306 -4.44 0.24 -7.21
C THR A 306 -4.94 1.10 -6.06
N ASN A 307 -5.95 1.94 -6.30
CA ASN A 307 -6.42 2.90 -5.29
C ASN A 307 -7.17 2.23 -4.13
N THR A 308 -7.67 0.99 -4.31
CA THR A 308 -8.40 0.27 -3.26
C THR A 308 -7.47 -0.14 -2.13
N GLY A 309 -6.26 -0.63 -2.46
CA GLY A 309 -5.22 -0.90 -1.46
C GLY A 309 -4.85 0.36 -0.68
N GLY A 310 -4.67 1.48 -1.39
CA GLY A 310 -4.41 2.79 -0.77
C GLY A 310 -5.55 3.27 0.14
N SER A 311 -6.80 3.09 -0.28
CA SER A 311 -7.98 3.45 0.53
C SER A 311 -8.11 2.58 1.78
N ILE A 312 -7.72 1.30 1.70
CA ILE A 312 -7.67 0.40 2.86
C ILE A 312 -6.60 0.86 3.85
N SER A 313 -5.40 1.23 3.40
CA SER A 313 -4.34 1.75 4.27
C SER A 313 -4.67 3.13 4.88
N ASP A 314 -5.51 3.90 4.19
CA ASP A 314 -6.02 5.17 4.68
C ASP A 314 -7.06 4.96 5.81
N LEU A 315 -7.88 3.91 5.74
CA LEU A 315 -8.98 3.64 6.69
C LEU A 315 -8.60 2.76 7.89
N TRP A 316 -7.75 1.76 7.67
CA TRP A 316 -7.46 0.69 8.62
C TRP A 316 -6.02 0.75 9.12
N HIS A 317 -5.82 0.50 10.41
CA HIS A 317 -4.48 0.28 10.96
C HIS A 317 -3.93 -1.06 10.48
N ARG A 318 -2.61 -1.19 10.43
CA ARG A 318 -1.90 -2.36 9.88
C ARG A 318 -2.38 -3.70 10.43
N ASN A 319 -2.44 -3.85 11.76
CA ASN A 319 -2.87 -5.13 12.37
C ASN A 319 -4.37 -5.41 12.18
N SER A 320 -5.14 -4.41 11.72
CA SER A 320 -6.57 -4.53 11.43
C SER A 320 -6.89 -4.54 9.93
N SER A 321 -5.89 -4.37 9.05
CA SER A 321 -6.08 -4.25 7.60
C SER A 321 -6.14 -5.60 6.89
N GLY A 322 -5.78 -6.71 7.56
CA GLY A 322 -5.79 -8.05 6.98
C GLY A 322 -7.16 -8.46 6.41
N GLY A 323 -8.22 -8.38 7.23
CA GLY A 323 -9.59 -8.67 6.79
C GLY A 323 -10.04 -7.84 5.56
N PRO A 324 -9.96 -6.49 5.61
CA PRO A 324 -10.21 -5.62 4.47
C PRO A 324 -9.39 -6.00 3.21
N MET A 325 -8.11 -6.31 3.38
CA MET A 325 -7.25 -6.74 2.28
C MET A 325 -7.66 -8.09 1.70
N ALA A 326 -8.20 -8.99 2.53
CA ALA A 326 -8.76 -10.27 2.10
C ALA A 326 -10.00 -10.09 1.20
N VAL A 327 -10.84 -9.09 1.50
CA VAL A 327 -12.00 -8.72 0.65
C VAL A 327 -11.52 -8.13 -0.67
N TYR A 328 -10.49 -7.28 -0.65
CA TYR A 328 -9.87 -6.78 -1.87
C TYR A 328 -9.23 -7.90 -2.70
N GLY A 329 -8.51 -8.85 -2.08
CA GLY A 329 -7.98 -10.02 -2.75
C GLY A 329 -9.07 -10.91 -3.37
N LEU A 330 -10.20 -11.06 -2.66
CA LEU A 330 -11.37 -11.78 -3.17
C LEU A 330 -11.94 -11.07 -4.39
N SER A 331 -12.11 -9.74 -4.34
CA SER A 331 -12.61 -8.97 -5.49
C SER A 331 -11.78 -9.17 -6.76
N SER A 332 -10.45 -9.28 -6.61
CA SER A 332 -9.52 -9.46 -7.73
C SER A 332 -9.54 -10.85 -8.36
N THR A 333 -10.04 -11.86 -7.66
CA THR A 333 -9.95 -13.27 -8.07
C THR A 333 -11.32 -13.88 -8.36
N PHE A 334 -12.34 -13.46 -7.62
CA PHE A 334 -13.74 -13.78 -7.86
C PHE A 334 -14.31 -13.03 -9.07
N GLY A 335 -13.89 -11.78 -9.27
CA GLY A 335 -14.45 -10.91 -10.30
C GLY A 335 -14.33 -11.47 -11.73
N PRO A 336 -13.11 -11.79 -12.23
CA PRO A 336 -12.95 -12.17 -13.63
C PRO A 336 -13.76 -13.41 -14.06
N PRO A 337 -13.77 -14.54 -13.30
CA PRO A 337 -14.60 -15.71 -13.67
C PRO A 337 -16.10 -15.39 -13.71
N MET A 338 -16.56 -14.54 -12.80
CA MET A 338 -17.97 -14.12 -12.77
C MET A 338 -18.40 -13.30 -13.98
N ALA A 339 -17.45 -12.71 -14.73
CA ALA A 339 -17.77 -11.98 -15.95
C ALA A 339 -18.59 -12.83 -16.93
N LEU A 340 -18.12 -14.06 -17.19
CA LEU A 340 -18.75 -15.00 -18.14
C LEU A 340 -20.03 -15.64 -17.59
N VAL A 341 -20.12 -15.79 -16.26
CA VAL A 341 -21.36 -16.23 -15.60
C VAL A 341 -22.48 -15.21 -15.83
N VAL A 342 -22.16 -13.92 -15.67
CA VAL A 342 -23.13 -12.84 -15.86
C VAL A 342 -23.44 -12.64 -17.34
N SER A 343 -22.43 -12.63 -18.22
CA SER A 343 -22.62 -12.31 -19.63
C SER A 343 -23.10 -13.47 -20.51
N GLY A 344 -22.99 -14.73 -20.07
CA GLY A 344 -23.30 -15.90 -20.90
C GLY A 344 -24.74 -15.89 -21.44
N TYR A 345 -25.73 -15.75 -20.55
CA TYR A 345 -27.15 -15.66 -20.96
C TYR A 345 -27.50 -14.30 -21.57
N MET A 346 -26.85 -13.22 -21.13
CA MET A 346 -27.03 -11.91 -21.75
C MET A 346 -26.68 -11.96 -23.25
N ALA A 347 -25.57 -12.62 -23.60
CA ALA A 347 -25.14 -12.81 -24.98
C ALA A 347 -26.07 -13.75 -25.75
N LEU A 348 -26.53 -14.83 -25.11
CA LEU A 348 -27.38 -15.85 -25.74
C LEU A 348 -28.77 -15.31 -26.09
N ASP A 349 -29.44 -14.60 -25.17
CA ASP A 349 -30.85 -14.24 -25.30
C ASP A 349 -31.06 -12.86 -25.94
N LEU A 350 -30.19 -11.90 -25.64
CA LEU A 350 -30.33 -10.50 -26.08
C LEU A 350 -29.30 -10.11 -27.16
N GLY A 351 -28.21 -10.88 -27.29
CA GLY A 351 -27.11 -10.58 -28.20
C GLY A 351 -25.99 -9.75 -27.56
N TRP A 352 -24.85 -9.68 -28.25
CA TRP A 352 -23.61 -9.15 -27.68
C TRP A 352 -23.65 -7.65 -27.34
N ARG A 353 -24.44 -6.85 -28.05
CA ARG A 353 -24.57 -5.40 -27.77
C ARG A 353 -25.21 -5.11 -26.42
N TRP A 354 -26.17 -5.92 -26.02
CA TRP A 354 -26.87 -5.78 -24.73
C TRP A 354 -25.97 -6.03 -23.53
N ILE A 355 -24.86 -6.75 -23.72
CA ILE A 355 -23.82 -6.88 -22.71
C ILE A 355 -23.33 -5.50 -22.28
N PHE A 356 -23.06 -4.62 -23.24
CA PHE A 356 -22.55 -3.28 -22.98
C PHE A 356 -23.62 -2.34 -22.42
N TRP A 357 -24.88 -2.45 -22.86
CA TRP A 357 -25.99 -1.68 -22.28
C TRP A 357 -26.24 -2.03 -20.81
N ILE A 358 -26.24 -3.32 -20.47
CA ILE A 358 -26.44 -3.77 -19.09
C ILE A 358 -25.23 -3.38 -18.23
N MET A 359 -24.00 -3.55 -18.74
CA MET A 359 -22.80 -3.11 -18.03
C MET A 359 -22.76 -1.58 -17.87
N MET A 360 -23.29 -0.81 -18.81
CA MET A 360 -23.46 0.64 -18.67
C MET A 360 -24.42 0.99 -17.54
N ALA A 361 -25.56 0.31 -17.44
CA ALA A 361 -26.51 0.51 -16.34
C ALA A 361 -25.88 0.17 -14.97
N ILE A 362 -25.15 -0.95 -14.88
CA ILE A 362 -24.45 -1.36 -13.66
C ILE A 362 -23.37 -0.34 -13.29
N THR A 363 -22.46 -0.01 -14.21
CA THR A 363 -21.36 0.93 -13.95
C THR A 363 -21.87 2.33 -13.62
N GLY A 364 -22.93 2.80 -14.28
CA GLY A 364 -23.59 4.07 -13.99
C GLY A 364 -24.24 4.11 -12.61
N GLY A 365 -24.96 3.05 -12.22
CA GLY A 365 -25.55 2.96 -10.88
C GLY A 365 -24.50 2.99 -9.76
N TRP A 366 -23.41 2.24 -9.93
CA TRP A 366 -22.29 2.25 -8.98
C TRP A 366 -21.53 3.58 -8.98
N TRP A 367 -21.44 4.25 -10.13
CA TRP A 367 -20.88 5.60 -10.23
C TRP A 367 -21.68 6.61 -9.40
N THR A 368 -23.02 6.59 -9.51
CA THR A 368 -23.89 7.46 -8.73
C THR A 368 -23.72 7.21 -7.23
N LEU A 369 -23.71 5.94 -6.81
CA LEU A 369 -23.45 5.59 -5.41
C LEU A 369 -22.07 6.07 -4.95
N LEU A 370 -21.03 5.88 -5.75
CA LEU A 370 -19.66 6.32 -5.44
C LEU A 370 -19.60 7.84 -5.21
N VAL A 371 -20.23 8.63 -6.08
CA VAL A 371 -20.27 10.10 -5.96
C VAL A 371 -20.99 10.55 -4.69
N LEU A 372 -22.10 9.89 -4.33
CA LEU A 372 -22.94 10.31 -3.21
C LEU A 372 -22.46 9.83 -1.84
N THR A 373 -21.80 8.67 -1.76
CA THR A 373 -21.60 7.97 -0.48
C THR A 373 -20.14 7.84 -0.05
N VAL A 374 -19.18 7.90 -0.98
CA VAL A 374 -17.76 7.71 -0.67
C VAL A 374 -17.08 9.07 -0.52
N PRO A 375 -16.66 9.45 0.70
CA PRO A 375 -15.90 10.68 0.93
C PRO A 375 -14.43 10.53 0.54
N GLU A 376 -13.68 11.63 0.59
CA GLU A 376 -12.23 11.60 0.52
C GLU A 376 -11.65 10.83 1.72
N THR A 377 -10.72 9.92 1.45
CA THR A 377 -10.05 9.07 2.46
C THR A 377 -8.60 9.45 2.68
N ARG A 378 -7.96 10.22 1.80
CA ARG A 378 -6.54 10.54 1.93
C ARG A 378 -6.26 11.58 3.01
N HIS A 379 -5.51 11.19 4.03
CA HIS A 379 -5.11 12.01 5.18
C HIS A 379 -4.48 13.35 4.78
N THR A 380 -3.51 13.33 3.86
CA THR A 380 -2.77 14.51 3.43
C THR A 380 -3.66 15.55 2.73
N ILE A 381 -4.67 15.10 1.98
CA ILE A 381 -5.63 15.99 1.30
C ILE A 381 -6.64 16.55 2.30
N ILE A 382 -7.07 15.76 3.28
CA ILE A 382 -7.96 16.22 4.35
C ILE A 382 -7.26 17.30 5.19
N LEU A 383 -6.01 17.07 5.60
CA LEU A 383 -5.21 18.06 6.33
C LEU A 383 -5.01 19.34 5.52
N ARG A 384 -4.75 19.23 4.20
CA ARG A 384 -4.67 20.39 3.32
C ARG A 384 -5.98 21.19 3.29
N ARG A 385 -7.13 20.51 3.23
CA ARG A 385 -8.45 21.17 3.25
C ARG A 385 -8.69 21.87 4.60
N LYS A 386 -8.30 21.24 5.71
CA LYS A 386 -8.36 21.85 7.05
C LYS A 386 -7.45 23.08 7.15
N ALA A 387 -6.20 22.96 6.74
CA ALA A 387 -5.26 24.08 6.75
C ALA A 387 -5.74 25.26 5.91
N ASN A 388 -6.31 25.00 4.73
CA ASN A 388 -6.91 26.06 3.93
C ASN A 388 -8.14 26.70 4.59
N ARG A 389 -8.95 25.93 5.34
CA ARG A 389 -10.10 26.44 6.10
C ARG A 389 -9.64 27.37 7.21
N VAL A 390 -8.70 26.91 8.04
CA VAL A 390 -8.10 27.70 9.13
C VAL A 390 -7.41 28.95 8.59
N ARG A 391 -6.64 28.82 7.50
CA ARG A 391 -6.01 29.95 6.82
C ARG A 391 -7.03 31.01 6.39
N LYS A 392 -8.17 30.60 5.83
CA LYS A 392 -9.25 31.53 5.43
C LYS A 392 -9.88 32.23 6.64
N LEU A 393 -10.07 31.51 7.75
CA LEU A 393 -10.59 32.09 9.00
C LEU A 393 -9.61 33.10 9.59
N MET A 394 -8.32 32.74 9.68
CA MET A 394 -7.26 33.63 10.16
C MET A 394 -7.12 34.89 9.29
N LYS A 395 -7.22 34.77 7.96
CA LYS A 395 -7.26 35.94 7.06
C LYS A 395 -8.48 36.83 7.29
N LYS A 396 -9.64 36.24 7.58
CA LYS A 396 -10.86 37.02 7.89
C LYS A 396 -10.73 37.78 9.21
N GLU A 397 -9.99 37.23 10.16
CA GLU A 397 -9.70 37.84 11.47
C GLU A 397 -8.43 38.73 11.44
N ASN A 398 -7.83 38.99 10.26
CA ASN A 398 -6.60 39.77 10.07
C ASN A 398 -5.38 39.27 10.89
N LEU A 399 -5.28 37.97 11.14
CA LEU A 399 -4.17 37.37 11.90
C LEU A 399 -2.96 37.11 10.98
N LYS A 400 -1.77 37.62 11.32
CA LYS A 400 -0.56 37.47 10.49
C LYS A 400 -0.08 36.02 10.35
N SER A 401 -0.39 35.18 11.34
CA SER A 401 -0.12 33.73 11.32
C SER A 401 -0.79 32.98 10.14
N ALA A 402 -1.71 33.61 9.40
CA ALA A 402 -2.29 33.03 8.20
C ALA A 402 -1.29 32.83 7.06
N GLU A 403 -0.20 33.61 7.01
CA GLU A 403 0.79 33.58 5.93
C GLU A 403 1.82 32.45 6.12
N THR A 404 2.11 32.11 7.38
CA THR A 404 3.09 31.10 7.79
C THR A 404 2.46 29.74 8.12
N LEU A 405 1.13 29.64 8.12
CA LEU A 405 0.40 28.40 8.35
C LEU A 405 0.73 27.34 7.29
N THR A 406 1.24 26.19 7.69
CA THR A 406 1.50 25.03 6.84
C THR A 406 0.67 23.82 7.32
N ASP A 407 0.58 22.79 6.50
CA ASP A 407 0.07 21.49 6.91
C ASP A 407 1.23 20.51 7.10
N ALA A 408 1.06 19.48 7.94
CA ALA A 408 2.12 18.51 8.23
C ALA A 408 2.67 17.80 6.98
N SER A 409 1.91 17.77 5.89
CA SER A 409 2.33 17.18 4.62
C SER A 409 2.99 18.19 3.66
N ALA A 410 3.09 19.49 4.02
CA ALA A 410 3.55 20.54 3.12
C ALA A 410 5.03 20.37 2.71
N SER A 411 5.90 19.97 3.64
CA SER A 411 7.35 19.86 3.44
C SER A 411 7.77 18.66 2.55
N GLY A 412 6.91 17.64 2.43
CA GLY A 412 7.15 16.45 1.60
C GLY A 412 6.43 16.47 0.24
N ARG A 413 5.80 17.59 -0.15
CA ARG A 413 5.05 17.70 -1.40
C ARG A 413 5.99 17.73 -2.60
N LYS A 414 5.94 16.65 -3.37
CA LYS A 414 6.63 16.54 -4.65
C LYS A 414 5.80 17.21 -5.74
N GLY A 415 6.48 17.87 -6.67
CA GLY A 415 5.85 18.37 -7.89
C GLY A 415 5.24 17.22 -8.69
N LEU A 416 4.23 17.49 -9.52
CA LEU A 416 3.62 16.47 -10.37
C LEU A 416 4.66 15.74 -11.23
N ASP A 417 5.60 16.47 -11.83
CA ASP A 417 6.67 15.90 -12.64
C ASP A 417 7.57 14.96 -11.82
N GLU A 418 8.00 15.38 -10.62
CA GLU A 418 8.80 14.53 -9.73
C GLU A 418 8.01 13.28 -9.29
N LEU A 419 6.72 13.42 -8.96
CA LEU A 419 5.86 12.31 -8.58
C LEU A 419 5.68 11.31 -9.73
N PHE A 420 5.44 11.78 -10.96
CA PHE A 420 5.35 10.94 -12.14
C PHE A 420 6.69 10.27 -12.45
N ARG A 421 7.80 11.01 -12.46
CA ARG A 421 9.14 10.47 -12.70
C ARG A 421 9.47 9.36 -11.71
N ILE A 422 9.17 9.57 -10.43
CA ILE A 422 9.40 8.59 -9.39
C ILE A 422 8.49 7.37 -9.56
N THR A 423 7.20 7.58 -9.78
CA THR A 423 6.22 6.49 -9.78
C THR A 423 6.24 5.67 -11.07
N LEU A 424 6.69 6.25 -12.18
CA LEU A 424 6.89 5.53 -13.44
C LEU A 424 8.20 4.74 -13.43
N THR A 425 9.29 5.26 -12.85
CA THR A 425 10.61 4.60 -12.94
C THR A 425 10.82 3.53 -11.86
N ARG A 426 10.30 3.72 -10.65
CA ARG A 426 10.52 2.77 -9.53
C ARG A 426 9.95 1.37 -9.75
N PRO A 427 8.73 1.17 -10.30
CA PRO A 427 8.18 -0.18 -10.51
C PRO A 427 9.05 -1.02 -11.44
N PHE A 428 9.55 -0.45 -12.54
CA PHE A 428 10.48 -1.15 -13.43
C PHE A 428 11.80 -1.46 -12.73
N ARG A 429 12.35 -0.49 -11.99
CA ARG A 429 13.57 -0.74 -11.21
C ARG A 429 13.37 -1.89 -10.24
N PHE A 430 12.29 -1.90 -9.47
CA PHE A 430 11.99 -2.97 -8.51
C PHE A 430 11.75 -4.32 -9.20
N LEU A 431 11.17 -4.33 -10.39
CA LEU A 431 10.99 -5.57 -11.14
C LEU A 431 12.33 -6.21 -11.53
N PHE A 432 13.37 -5.41 -11.84
CA PHE A 432 14.67 -5.92 -12.29
C PHE A 432 15.75 -5.97 -11.21
N THR A 433 15.63 -5.20 -10.14
CA THR A 433 16.64 -5.16 -9.06
C THR A 433 16.28 -6.01 -7.86
N GLU A 434 14.99 -6.23 -7.62
CA GLU A 434 14.50 -6.84 -6.39
C GLU A 434 13.89 -8.23 -6.63
N PRO A 435 14.52 -9.31 -6.12
CA PRO A 435 14.07 -10.68 -6.36
C PRO A 435 12.64 -10.94 -5.88
N ILE A 436 12.23 -10.37 -4.73
CA ILE A 436 10.89 -10.60 -4.17
C ILE A 436 9.82 -10.11 -5.15
N THR A 437 9.97 -8.91 -5.71
CA THR A 437 9.02 -8.32 -6.66
C THR A 437 9.06 -9.05 -8.00
N LEU A 438 10.24 -9.44 -8.49
CA LEU A 438 10.36 -10.21 -9.74
C LEU A 438 9.62 -11.54 -9.67
N PHE A 439 9.93 -12.39 -8.69
CA PHE A 439 9.29 -13.70 -8.56
C PHE A 439 7.79 -13.59 -8.21
N SER A 440 7.42 -12.58 -7.42
CA SER A 440 6.00 -12.25 -7.17
C SER A 440 5.27 -11.84 -8.45
N ALA A 441 5.89 -11.03 -9.31
CA ALA A 441 5.33 -10.58 -10.57
C ALA A 441 5.19 -11.73 -11.58
N ILE A 442 6.21 -12.60 -11.69
CA ILE A 442 6.16 -13.79 -12.54
C ILE A 442 5.01 -14.70 -12.12
N TYR A 443 4.91 -15.02 -10.82
CA TYR A 443 3.88 -15.95 -10.36
C TYR A 443 2.47 -15.34 -10.46
N ASN A 444 2.30 -14.10 -9.99
CA ASN A 444 1.01 -13.42 -10.08
C ASN A 444 0.57 -13.22 -11.54
N GLY A 445 1.50 -12.90 -12.44
CA GLY A 445 1.19 -12.77 -13.85
C GLY A 445 0.86 -14.07 -14.54
N PHE A 446 1.57 -15.15 -14.24
CA PHE A 446 1.19 -16.49 -14.72
C PHE A 446 -0.23 -16.86 -14.29
N LEU A 447 -0.57 -16.69 -13.01
CA LEU A 447 -1.90 -17.02 -12.49
C LEU A 447 -3.01 -16.20 -13.13
N TYR A 448 -2.78 -14.90 -13.31
CA TYR A 448 -3.79 -14.04 -13.93
C TYR A 448 -3.88 -14.23 -15.45
N GLY A 449 -2.77 -14.55 -16.09
CA GLY A 449 -2.73 -15.03 -17.47
C GLY A 449 -3.62 -16.24 -17.66
N LEU A 450 -3.51 -17.24 -16.77
CA LEU A 450 -4.35 -18.43 -16.81
C LEU A 450 -5.84 -18.12 -16.66
N VAL A 451 -6.21 -17.18 -15.79
CA VAL A 451 -7.62 -16.77 -15.62
C VAL A 451 -8.22 -16.28 -16.94
N TYR A 452 -7.52 -15.42 -17.67
CA TYR A 452 -8.01 -14.95 -18.97
C TYR A 452 -7.84 -15.98 -20.08
N LEU A 453 -6.81 -16.82 -20.03
CA LEU A 453 -6.66 -17.96 -20.95
C LEU A 453 -7.87 -18.89 -20.86
N PHE A 454 -8.40 -19.10 -19.65
CA PHE A 454 -9.57 -19.93 -19.45
C PHE A 454 -10.85 -19.37 -20.08
N ASN A 455 -10.92 -18.05 -20.33
CA ASN A 455 -12.03 -17.47 -21.11
C ASN A 455 -12.13 -18.07 -22.52
N GLU A 456 -11.02 -18.48 -23.11
CA GLU A 456 -10.98 -19.13 -24.42
C GLU A 456 -11.05 -20.66 -24.29
N ALA A 457 -10.39 -21.24 -23.29
CA ALA A 457 -10.32 -22.69 -23.12
C ALA A 457 -11.64 -23.33 -22.66
N PHE A 458 -12.40 -22.69 -21.76
CA PHE A 458 -13.67 -23.26 -21.27
C PHE A 458 -14.74 -23.39 -22.36
N PRO A 459 -14.96 -22.39 -23.23
CA PRO A 459 -15.80 -22.55 -24.42
C PRO A 459 -15.39 -23.71 -25.31
N LEU A 460 -14.09 -23.99 -25.47
CA LEU A 460 -13.60 -25.13 -26.26
C LEU A 460 -13.89 -26.49 -25.61
N VAL A 461 -13.75 -26.59 -24.28
CA VAL A 461 -13.96 -27.83 -23.50
C VAL A 461 -15.46 -28.12 -23.31
N PHE A 462 -16.26 -27.11 -22.98
CA PHE A 462 -17.69 -27.30 -22.66
C PHE A 462 -18.60 -27.07 -23.86
N GLY A 463 -18.17 -26.31 -24.86
CA GLY A 463 -18.99 -25.97 -26.02
C GLY A 463 -19.21 -27.11 -27.01
N PRO A 464 -19.80 -26.79 -28.19
CA PRO A 464 -20.08 -27.76 -29.24
C PRO A 464 -18.79 -28.31 -29.90
N GLY A 465 -18.93 -29.38 -30.70
CA GLY A 465 -17.81 -30.04 -31.36
C GLY A 465 -17.15 -31.10 -30.46
N LYS A 466 -15.84 -30.95 -30.19
CA LYS A 466 -15.06 -31.88 -29.35
C LYS A 466 -15.43 -31.82 -27.85
N GLY A 467 -16.15 -30.78 -27.42
CA GLY A 467 -16.53 -30.57 -26.03
C GLY A 467 -17.83 -31.28 -25.60
N HIS A 468 -18.39 -30.83 -24.47
CA HIS A 468 -19.62 -31.37 -23.86
C HIS A 468 -20.93 -30.91 -24.53
N GLY A 469 -20.89 -30.03 -25.52
CA GLY A 469 -22.08 -29.62 -26.30
C GLY A 469 -22.94 -28.54 -25.65
N PHE A 470 -22.40 -27.76 -24.71
CA PHE A 470 -23.14 -26.71 -24.02
C PHE A 470 -23.37 -25.49 -24.91
N ASN A 471 -24.51 -24.82 -24.72
CA ASN A 471 -24.78 -23.52 -25.33
C ASN A 471 -23.98 -22.39 -24.64
N ILE A 472 -24.01 -21.17 -25.19
CA ILE A 472 -23.21 -20.02 -24.69
C ILE A 472 -23.52 -19.71 -23.21
N GLY A 473 -24.79 -19.75 -22.81
CA GLY A 473 -25.20 -19.51 -21.41
C GLY A 473 -24.68 -20.58 -20.45
N GLN A 474 -24.83 -21.86 -20.82
CA GLN A 474 -24.32 -23.01 -20.07
C GLN A 474 -22.79 -23.02 -19.97
N GLN A 475 -22.09 -22.62 -21.04
CA GLN A 475 -20.63 -22.41 -21.01
C GLN A 475 -20.26 -21.33 -19.98
N GLY A 476 -21.00 -20.22 -19.94
CA GLY A 476 -20.82 -19.19 -18.90
C GLY A 476 -20.96 -19.73 -17.47
N LEU A 477 -21.96 -20.59 -17.22
CA LEU A 477 -22.17 -21.20 -15.90
C LEU A 477 -21.01 -22.12 -15.46
N THR A 478 -20.22 -22.68 -16.37
CA THR A 478 -19.10 -23.55 -16.00
C THR A 478 -18.00 -22.81 -15.24
N PHE A 479 -17.92 -21.48 -15.37
CA PHE A 479 -17.01 -20.61 -14.59
C PHE A 479 -17.41 -20.50 -13.11
N LEU A 480 -18.59 -20.94 -12.71
CA LEU A 480 -18.99 -20.97 -11.30
C LEU A 480 -18.04 -21.80 -10.45
N GLY A 481 -17.44 -22.87 -10.99
CA GLY A 481 -16.40 -23.62 -10.25
C GLY A 481 -15.24 -22.70 -9.85
N MET A 482 -14.65 -22.01 -10.84
CA MET A 482 -13.56 -21.06 -10.63
C MET A 482 -13.95 -19.87 -9.74
N ALA A 483 -15.23 -19.47 -9.70
CA ALA A 483 -15.73 -18.41 -8.82
C ALA A 483 -16.00 -18.89 -7.38
N ILE A 484 -16.45 -20.13 -7.18
CA ILE A 484 -16.73 -20.71 -5.86
C ILE A 484 -15.42 -20.99 -5.10
N GLY A 485 -14.36 -21.39 -5.80
CA GLY A 485 -13.03 -21.63 -5.21
C GLY A 485 -12.51 -20.50 -4.31
N PRO A 486 -12.40 -19.25 -4.81
CA PRO A 486 -12.02 -18.08 -4.03
C PRO A 486 -12.92 -17.84 -2.82
N ILE A 487 -14.23 -18.05 -2.92
CA ILE A 487 -15.17 -17.89 -1.79
C ILE A 487 -14.86 -18.89 -0.69
N ILE A 488 -14.68 -20.17 -1.04
CA ILE A 488 -14.31 -21.22 -0.07
C ILE A 488 -12.99 -20.84 0.60
N ALA A 489 -11.98 -20.45 -0.17
CA ALA A 489 -10.68 -20.08 0.37
C ALA A 489 -10.75 -18.81 1.26
N PHE A 490 -11.60 -17.84 0.91
CA PHE A 490 -11.88 -16.66 1.74
C PHE A 490 -12.52 -17.04 3.08
N CYS A 491 -13.41 -18.03 3.13
CA CYS A 491 -13.96 -18.53 4.40
C CYS A 491 -12.90 -19.12 5.33
N PHE A 492 -11.79 -19.65 4.79
CA PHE A 492 -10.64 -20.14 5.56
C PHE A 492 -9.60 -19.06 5.88
N TYR A 493 -9.70 -17.84 5.31
CA TYR A 493 -8.77 -16.74 5.59
C TYR A 493 -8.58 -16.40 7.09
N PRO A 494 -9.62 -16.44 7.96
CA PRO A 494 -9.43 -16.20 9.38
C PRO A 494 -8.39 -17.12 10.05
N LEU A 495 -8.15 -18.33 9.52
CA LEU A 495 -7.08 -19.20 10.01
C LEU A 495 -5.68 -18.64 9.69
N GLN A 496 -5.49 -18.11 8.48
CA GLN A 496 -4.26 -17.44 8.06
C GLN A 496 -4.02 -16.18 8.90
N GLU A 497 -5.05 -15.39 9.15
CA GLU A 497 -4.92 -14.16 9.94
C GLU A 497 -4.61 -14.46 11.42
N ARG A 498 -5.25 -15.47 12.01
CA ARG A 498 -4.91 -15.93 13.38
C ARG A 498 -3.46 -16.41 13.49
N TYR A 499 -2.96 -17.12 12.47
CA TYR A 499 -1.56 -17.55 12.42
C TYR A 499 -0.61 -16.35 12.34
N TYR A 500 -0.89 -15.40 11.45
CA TYR A 500 -0.09 -14.18 11.29
C TYR A 500 -0.04 -13.36 12.59
N LEU A 501 -1.19 -13.05 13.19
CA LEU A 501 -1.25 -12.25 14.42
C LEU A 501 -0.54 -12.95 15.60
N ARG A 502 -0.56 -14.28 15.66
CA ARG A 502 0.22 -15.03 16.65
C ARG A 502 1.73 -14.83 16.45
N ARG A 503 2.22 -14.94 15.21
CA ARG A 503 3.64 -14.72 14.88
C ARG A 503 4.08 -13.29 15.15
N VAL A 504 3.22 -12.30 14.88
CA VAL A 504 3.49 -10.89 15.22
C VAL A 504 3.59 -10.70 16.73
N LYS A 505 2.69 -11.34 17.52
CA LYS A 505 2.76 -11.30 18.98
C LYS A 505 4.02 -11.97 19.54
N GLU A 506 4.47 -13.07 18.94
CA GLU A 506 5.72 -13.76 19.30
C GLU A 506 6.98 -12.93 18.95
N ASN A 507 6.88 -11.97 18.04
CA ASN A 507 7.97 -11.12 17.57
C ASN A 507 7.88 -9.68 18.15
N ASP A 508 7.47 -9.56 19.41
CA ASP A 508 7.33 -8.28 20.13
C ASP A 508 6.43 -7.24 19.43
N GLY A 509 5.43 -7.70 18.68
CA GLY A 509 4.53 -6.83 17.92
C GLY A 509 5.12 -6.34 16.59
N LYS A 510 6.36 -6.69 16.26
CA LYS A 510 6.95 -6.44 14.94
C LYS A 510 6.39 -7.42 13.92
N GLY A 511 6.03 -6.88 12.78
CA GLY A 511 5.48 -7.61 11.64
C GLY A 511 6.41 -8.68 11.11
N VAL A 512 5.80 -9.79 10.72
CA VAL A 512 6.50 -10.94 10.16
C VAL A 512 5.93 -11.20 8.76
N PRO A 513 6.46 -10.54 7.70
CA PRO A 513 5.93 -10.70 6.35
C PRO A 513 5.88 -12.17 5.93
N GLU A 514 6.89 -12.97 6.28
CA GLU A 514 7.01 -14.38 5.94
C GLU A 514 5.82 -15.21 6.45
N ALA A 515 5.21 -14.82 7.57
CA ALA A 515 4.02 -15.49 8.11
C ALA A 515 2.79 -15.35 7.19
N ARG A 516 2.76 -14.34 6.30
CA ARG A 516 1.71 -14.19 5.26
C ARG A 516 1.72 -15.31 4.23
N MET A 517 2.85 -16.01 4.05
CA MET A 517 3.02 -17.09 3.07
C MET A 517 2.60 -18.48 3.59
N TRP A 518 2.09 -18.59 4.81
CA TRP A 518 1.78 -19.89 5.43
C TRP A 518 0.79 -20.74 4.63
N MET A 519 -0.37 -20.17 4.25
CA MET A 519 -1.35 -20.83 3.38
C MET A 519 -0.94 -20.85 1.90
N ALA A 520 -0.12 -19.90 1.45
CA ALA A 520 0.37 -19.83 0.07
C ALA A 520 1.03 -21.13 -0.41
N ARG A 521 1.69 -21.86 0.51
CA ARG A 521 2.28 -23.18 0.23
C ARG A 521 1.24 -24.23 -0.17
N LEU A 522 0.06 -24.22 0.45
CA LEU A 522 -1.05 -25.11 0.08
C LEU A 522 -1.69 -24.67 -1.24
N GLY A 523 -1.94 -23.36 -1.39
CA GLY A 523 -2.49 -22.80 -2.63
C GLY A 523 -1.61 -23.09 -3.85
N ALA A 524 -0.28 -23.03 -3.68
CA ALA A 524 0.68 -23.33 -4.73
C ALA A 524 0.59 -24.77 -5.24
N ILE A 525 0.29 -25.74 -4.36
CA ILE A 525 0.13 -27.15 -4.72
C ILE A 525 -1.24 -27.40 -5.38
N PHE A 526 -2.29 -26.70 -4.95
CA PHE A 526 -3.63 -26.84 -5.55
C PHE A 526 -3.67 -26.45 -7.02
N ILE A 527 -2.91 -25.44 -7.42
CA ILE A 527 -2.87 -24.94 -8.79
C ILE A 527 -2.47 -26.04 -9.81
N PRO A 528 -1.29 -26.67 -9.75
CA PRO A 528 -0.92 -27.72 -10.70
C PRO A 528 -1.87 -28.92 -10.62
N ILE A 529 -2.28 -29.36 -9.42
CA ILE A 529 -3.25 -30.46 -9.27
C ILE A 529 -4.54 -30.14 -10.03
N SER A 530 -5.06 -28.92 -9.88
CA SER A 530 -6.27 -28.48 -10.57
C SER A 530 -6.11 -28.45 -12.10
N LEU A 531 -4.94 -28.06 -12.60
CA LEU A 531 -4.66 -28.00 -14.05
C LEU A 531 -4.57 -29.39 -14.67
N PHE A 532 -3.86 -30.33 -14.04
CA PHE A 532 -3.83 -31.72 -14.50
C PHE A 532 -5.20 -32.37 -14.39
N TRP A 533 -5.90 -32.15 -13.27
CA TRP A 533 -7.24 -32.68 -13.07
C TRP A 533 -8.20 -32.15 -14.14
N PHE A 534 -8.23 -30.85 -14.39
CA PHE A 534 -9.05 -30.24 -15.44
C PHE A 534 -8.71 -30.82 -16.83
N GLY A 535 -7.44 -30.88 -17.18
CA GLY A 535 -6.97 -31.40 -18.46
C GLY A 535 -7.44 -32.83 -18.73
N TRP A 536 -7.13 -33.75 -17.82
CA TRP A 536 -7.43 -35.18 -18.00
C TRP A 536 -8.90 -35.55 -17.72
N THR A 537 -9.72 -34.58 -17.32
CA THR A 537 -11.19 -34.76 -17.18
C THR A 537 -11.99 -33.95 -18.19
N SER A 538 -11.32 -33.34 -19.17
CA SER A 538 -11.96 -32.59 -20.27
C SER A 538 -12.57 -33.48 -21.37
N TYR A 539 -12.39 -34.81 -21.28
CA TYR A 539 -12.97 -35.75 -22.23
C TYR A 539 -14.50 -35.72 -22.18
N ARG A 540 -15.12 -35.77 -23.36
CA ARG A 540 -16.59 -35.85 -23.50
C ARG A 540 -17.21 -37.08 -22.78
N SER A 541 -16.45 -38.16 -22.60
CA SER A 541 -16.88 -39.36 -21.88
C SER A 541 -16.96 -39.18 -20.36
N VAL A 542 -16.22 -38.21 -19.81
CA VAL A 542 -16.23 -37.89 -18.39
C VAL A 542 -17.40 -36.94 -18.11
N HIS A 543 -18.04 -37.07 -16.94
CA HIS A 543 -19.15 -36.19 -16.58
C HIS A 543 -18.65 -34.74 -16.43
N TRP A 544 -19.32 -33.79 -17.11
CA TRP A 544 -18.96 -32.37 -17.19
C TRP A 544 -18.74 -31.67 -15.83
N ILE A 545 -19.31 -32.20 -14.74
CA ILE A 545 -19.13 -31.64 -13.39
C ILE A 545 -17.69 -31.80 -12.88
N VAL A 546 -16.99 -32.85 -13.31
CA VAL A 546 -15.65 -33.19 -12.81
C VAL A 546 -14.62 -32.10 -13.16
N PRO A 547 -14.49 -31.65 -14.42
CA PRO A 547 -13.60 -30.53 -14.74
C PRO A 547 -14.04 -29.20 -14.08
N ILE A 548 -15.34 -29.00 -13.84
CA ILE A 548 -15.81 -27.82 -13.09
C ILE A 548 -15.33 -27.86 -11.64
N ILE A 549 -15.40 -29.02 -10.97
CA ILE A 549 -14.87 -29.18 -9.60
C ILE A 549 -13.36 -28.92 -9.58
N ALA A 550 -12.62 -29.41 -10.57
CA ALA A 550 -11.19 -29.12 -10.71
C ALA A 550 -10.93 -27.61 -10.78
N SER A 551 -11.74 -26.86 -11.55
CA SER A 551 -11.61 -25.40 -11.63
C SER A 551 -11.85 -24.67 -10.30
N SER A 552 -12.61 -25.25 -9.36
CA SER A 552 -12.79 -24.70 -8.02
C SER A 552 -11.49 -24.75 -7.21
N PHE A 553 -10.69 -25.81 -7.34
CA PHE A 553 -9.38 -25.89 -6.71
C PHE A 553 -8.41 -24.87 -7.31
N PHE A 554 -8.49 -24.65 -8.62
CA PHE A 554 -7.72 -23.61 -9.30
C PHE A 554 -8.06 -22.21 -8.73
N GLY A 555 -9.34 -21.87 -8.66
CA GLY A 555 -9.80 -20.60 -8.11
C GLY A 555 -9.40 -20.39 -6.65
N ALA A 556 -9.52 -21.44 -5.81
CA ALA A 556 -9.06 -21.40 -4.43
C ALA A 556 -7.54 -21.15 -4.33
N GLY A 557 -6.75 -21.86 -5.14
CA GLY A 557 -5.29 -21.71 -5.21
C GLY A 557 -4.87 -20.31 -5.62
N ILE A 558 -5.51 -19.74 -6.66
CA ILE A 558 -5.25 -18.35 -7.09
C ILE A 558 -5.51 -17.36 -5.97
N TYR A 559 -6.68 -17.44 -5.31
CA TYR A 559 -7.01 -16.52 -4.23
C TYR A 559 -5.95 -16.55 -3.12
N ILE A 560 -5.60 -17.76 -2.67
CA ILE A 560 -4.63 -17.95 -1.59
C ILE A 560 -3.26 -17.36 -1.97
N VAL A 561 -2.75 -17.68 -3.17
CA VAL A 561 -1.42 -17.26 -3.61
C VAL A 561 -1.38 -15.75 -3.89
N ILE A 562 -2.34 -15.20 -4.64
CA ILE A 562 -2.36 -13.77 -4.98
C ILE A 562 -2.48 -12.93 -3.71
N LEU A 563 -3.41 -13.26 -2.80
CA LEU A 563 -3.56 -12.51 -1.55
C LEU A 563 -2.28 -12.55 -0.71
N SER A 564 -1.61 -13.71 -0.65
CA SER A 564 -0.37 -13.86 0.11
C SER A 564 0.76 -13.03 -0.50
N ILE A 565 0.91 -13.04 -1.82
CA ILE A 565 1.89 -12.22 -2.55
C ILE A 565 1.65 -10.73 -2.29
N LEU A 566 0.41 -10.26 -2.41
CA LEU A 566 0.07 -8.85 -2.18
C LEU A 566 0.44 -8.42 -0.75
N ASN A 567 0.03 -9.20 0.25
CA ASN A 567 0.35 -8.90 1.65
C ASN A 567 1.86 -8.96 1.93
N TYR A 568 2.55 -9.95 1.37
CA TYR A 568 4.00 -10.12 1.56
C TYR A 568 4.80 -8.97 0.94
N VAL A 569 4.43 -8.51 -0.26
CA VAL A 569 5.07 -7.36 -0.91
C VAL A 569 4.81 -6.07 -0.11
N VAL A 570 3.58 -5.86 0.37
CA VAL A 570 3.25 -4.70 1.22
C VAL A 570 4.07 -4.70 2.49
N ASP A 571 4.05 -5.81 3.24
CA ASP A 571 4.73 -5.93 4.52
C ASP A 571 6.27 -5.93 4.36
N SER A 572 6.80 -6.35 3.21
CA SER A 572 8.27 -6.39 2.96
C SER A 572 8.87 -5.03 2.61
N TYR A 573 8.14 -4.15 1.91
CA TYR A 573 8.65 -2.89 1.36
C TYR A 573 8.09 -1.61 2.00
N GLN A 574 7.02 -1.69 2.80
CA GLN A 574 6.45 -0.59 3.59
C GLN A 574 6.36 0.75 2.82
N THR A 575 7.27 1.70 3.05
CA THR A 575 7.36 3.01 2.37
C THR A 575 7.38 2.91 0.85
N TYR A 576 7.91 1.82 0.30
CA TYR A 576 7.96 1.57 -1.14
C TYR A 576 6.96 0.51 -1.62
N SER A 577 6.04 0.07 -0.75
CA SER A 577 5.03 -0.96 -1.04
C SER A 577 4.17 -0.61 -2.26
N ALA A 578 3.76 0.66 -2.41
CA ALA A 578 2.96 1.11 -3.54
C ALA A 578 3.69 0.90 -4.88
N SER A 579 4.98 1.26 -4.95
CA SER A 579 5.80 1.06 -6.17
C SER A 579 6.07 -0.40 -6.46
N ALA A 580 6.32 -1.21 -5.42
CA ALA A 580 6.53 -2.66 -5.54
C ALA A 580 5.28 -3.38 -6.06
N LEU A 581 4.12 -3.07 -5.47
CA LEU A 581 2.83 -3.59 -5.91
C LEU A 581 2.49 -3.17 -7.33
N ALA A 582 2.74 -1.92 -7.70
CA ALA A 582 2.49 -1.44 -9.06
C ALA A 582 3.25 -2.28 -10.10
N GLY A 583 4.51 -2.65 -9.84
CA GLY A 583 5.29 -3.51 -10.74
C GLY A 583 4.71 -4.92 -10.86
N VAL A 584 4.33 -5.52 -9.73
CA VAL A 584 3.70 -6.85 -9.68
C VAL A 584 2.37 -6.86 -10.43
N ILE A 585 1.54 -5.83 -10.25
CA ILE A 585 0.24 -5.68 -10.90
C ILE A 585 0.40 -5.38 -12.41
N LEU A 586 1.40 -4.60 -12.80
CA LEU A 586 1.68 -4.30 -14.20
C LEU A 586 1.99 -5.56 -15.00
N VAL A 587 2.93 -6.38 -14.53
CA VAL A 587 3.26 -7.67 -15.17
C VAL A 587 2.03 -8.57 -15.19
N ARG A 588 1.28 -8.60 -14.09
CA ARG A 588 0.03 -9.35 -14.00
C ARG A 588 -0.93 -9.03 -15.15
N ASN A 589 -1.21 -7.76 -15.38
CA ASN A 589 -2.16 -7.35 -16.41
C ASN A 589 -1.57 -7.49 -17.83
N LEU A 590 -0.27 -7.27 -18.04
CA LEU A 590 0.37 -7.51 -19.34
C LEU A 590 0.30 -8.99 -19.75
N VAL A 591 0.58 -9.90 -18.82
CA VAL A 591 0.46 -11.34 -19.07
C VAL A 591 -1.00 -11.74 -19.29
N GLY A 592 -1.93 -11.17 -18.52
CA GLY A 592 -3.38 -11.32 -18.72
C GLY A 592 -3.87 -10.85 -20.09
N ALA A 593 -3.27 -9.82 -20.67
CA ALA A 593 -3.58 -9.34 -22.01
C ALA A 593 -2.98 -10.24 -23.12
N GLY A 594 -1.85 -10.89 -22.86
CA GLY A 594 -1.16 -11.73 -23.85
C GLY A 594 -1.70 -13.16 -23.94
N PHE A 595 -2.06 -13.76 -22.81
CA PHE A 595 -2.42 -15.18 -22.73
C PHE A 595 -3.62 -15.63 -23.59
N PRO A 596 -4.70 -14.85 -23.70
CA PRO A 596 -5.82 -15.21 -24.57
C PRO A 596 -5.44 -15.35 -26.05
N LEU A 597 -4.48 -14.55 -26.53
CA LEU A 597 -4.16 -14.44 -27.96
C LEU A 597 -3.64 -15.73 -28.60
N PHE A 598 -3.07 -16.64 -27.80
CA PHE A 598 -2.57 -17.94 -28.28
C PHE A 598 -3.36 -19.14 -27.74
N ALA A 599 -4.39 -18.90 -26.91
CA ALA A 599 -5.07 -19.93 -26.15
C ALA A 599 -5.77 -20.95 -27.07
N THR A 600 -6.54 -20.47 -28.05
CA THR A 600 -7.27 -21.31 -29.00
C THR A 600 -6.34 -22.17 -29.83
N GLN A 601 -5.29 -21.57 -30.41
CA GLN A 601 -4.33 -22.30 -31.24
C GLN A 601 -3.56 -23.35 -30.43
N MET A 602 -3.28 -23.07 -29.15
CA MET A 602 -2.64 -24.01 -28.24
C MET A 602 -3.53 -25.22 -27.95
N TYR A 603 -4.80 -25.00 -27.59
CA TYR A 603 -5.74 -26.07 -27.24
C TYR A 603 -6.13 -26.93 -28.45
N GLU A 604 -6.26 -26.35 -29.63
CA GLU A 604 -6.61 -27.09 -30.85
C GLU A 604 -5.45 -27.94 -31.37
N ARG A 605 -4.19 -27.48 -31.24
CA ARG A 605 -3.01 -28.20 -31.75
C ARG A 605 -2.49 -29.26 -30.79
N LEU A 606 -2.49 -29.00 -29.48
CA LEU A 606 -1.99 -29.94 -28.48
C LEU A 606 -3.05 -30.95 -28.00
N ASN A 607 -4.34 -30.68 -28.28
CA ASN A 607 -5.50 -31.26 -27.60
C ASN A 607 -5.65 -30.75 -26.16
N TYR A 608 -6.87 -30.85 -25.62
CA TYR A 608 -7.29 -30.16 -24.40
C TYR A 608 -6.53 -30.63 -23.16
N GLU A 609 -6.18 -31.92 -23.12
CA GLU A 609 -5.53 -32.57 -21.99
C GLU A 609 -4.06 -32.17 -21.90
N TRP A 610 -3.35 -32.18 -23.02
CA TRP A 610 -1.95 -31.79 -23.09
C TRP A 610 -1.75 -30.28 -23.02
N ALA A 611 -2.66 -29.47 -23.58
CA ALA A 611 -2.63 -28.02 -23.40
C ALA A 611 -2.73 -27.65 -21.91
N SER A 612 -3.66 -28.27 -21.17
CA SER A 612 -3.79 -28.06 -19.72
C SER A 612 -2.60 -28.64 -18.94
N SER A 613 -2.06 -29.79 -19.36
CA SER A 613 -0.89 -30.41 -18.73
C SER A 613 0.38 -29.56 -18.89
N LEU A 614 0.59 -28.94 -20.05
CA LEU A 614 1.70 -28.01 -20.28
C LEU A 614 1.64 -26.85 -19.27
N LEU A 615 0.46 -26.26 -19.09
CA LEU A 615 0.24 -25.21 -18.08
C LEU A 615 0.46 -25.75 -16.65
N GLY A 616 0.07 -27.01 -16.39
CA GLY A 616 0.34 -27.71 -15.13
C GLY A 616 1.83 -27.86 -14.83
N PHE A 617 2.65 -28.25 -15.82
CA PHE A 617 4.10 -28.34 -15.66
C PHE A 617 4.74 -26.98 -15.40
N LEU A 618 4.30 -25.93 -16.09
CA LEU A 618 4.75 -24.56 -15.81
C LEU A 618 4.35 -24.12 -14.39
N ALA A 619 3.15 -24.48 -13.93
CA ALA A 619 2.72 -24.21 -12.57
C ALA A 619 3.59 -24.92 -11.53
N ILE A 620 4.02 -26.17 -11.79
CA ILE A 620 4.97 -26.92 -10.92
C ILE A 620 6.26 -26.13 -10.73
N LEU A 621 6.81 -25.52 -11.78
CA LEU A 621 8.05 -24.72 -11.68
C LEU A 621 7.91 -23.51 -10.75
N LEU A 622 6.68 -23.02 -10.54
CA LEU A 622 6.39 -21.87 -9.67
C LEU A 622 6.04 -22.28 -8.24
N VAL A 623 5.75 -23.56 -7.97
CA VAL A 623 5.45 -24.08 -6.63
C VAL A 623 6.53 -23.75 -5.58
N PRO A 624 7.84 -23.80 -5.88
CA PRO A 624 8.87 -23.47 -4.89
C PRO A 624 8.82 -22.02 -4.38
N ILE A 625 8.24 -21.07 -5.12
CA ILE A 625 8.31 -19.64 -4.79
C ILE A 625 7.73 -19.34 -3.40
N PRO A 626 6.48 -19.72 -3.05
CA PRO A 626 5.94 -19.47 -1.71
C PRO A 626 6.69 -20.20 -0.59
N PHE A 627 7.28 -21.37 -0.86
CA PHE A 627 8.09 -22.09 0.12
C PHE A 627 9.39 -21.35 0.41
N ILE A 628 10.06 -20.86 -0.63
CA ILE A 628 11.29 -20.07 -0.51
C ILE A 628 10.99 -18.75 0.23
N PHE A 629 9.90 -18.06 -0.09
CA PHE A 629 9.52 -16.84 0.63
C PHE A 629 9.16 -17.09 2.09
N PHE A 630 8.52 -18.23 2.40
CA PHE A 630 8.18 -18.58 3.79
C PHE A 630 9.41 -18.91 4.64
N TYR A 631 10.36 -19.71 4.14
CA TYR A 631 11.51 -20.15 4.94
C TYR A 631 12.73 -19.23 4.83
N MET A 632 12.96 -18.64 3.65
CA MET A 632 14.15 -17.84 3.35
C MET A 632 13.84 -16.34 3.17
N GLY A 633 12.58 -15.91 3.33
CA GLY A 633 12.15 -14.52 3.09
C GLY A 633 12.99 -13.49 3.85
N ARG A 634 13.31 -13.76 5.12
CA ARG A 634 14.16 -12.88 5.94
C ARG A 634 15.54 -12.67 5.32
N ALA A 635 16.18 -13.75 4.85
CA ALA A 635 17.51 -13.69 4.23
C ALA A 635 17.47 -12.94 2.90
N ILE A 636 16.40 -13.11 2.12
CA ILE A 636 16.20 -12.41 0.84
C ILE A 636 16.01 -10.90 1.09
N ARG A 637 15.19 -10.54 2.08
CA ARG A 637 14.96 -9.13 2.45
C ARG A 637 16.23 -8.44 2.97
N LEU A 638 17.07 -9.14 3.74
CA LEU A 638 18.34 -8.57 4.23
C LEU A 638 19.34 -8.28 3.09
N ARG A 639 19.23 -8.98 1.96
CA ARG A 639 20.06 -8.76 0.78
C ARG A 639 19.49 -7.68 -0.15
N SER A 640 18.23 -7.31 0.02
CA SER A 640 17.57 -6.25 -0.74
C SER A 640 18.05 -4.88 -0.25
N PRO A 641 18.59 -4.01 -1.12
CA PRO A 641 18.99 -2.65 -0.74
C PRO A 641 17.84 -1.83 -0.15
N TRP A 642 16.61 -2.04 -0.63
CA TRP A 642 15.44 -1.23 -0.28
C TRP A 642 14.67 -1.80 0.91
N ALA A 643 14.56 -3.12 1.03
CA ALA A 643 13.91 -3.75 2.18
C ALA A 643 14.79 -3.71 3.44
N ARG A 644 16.12 -3.56 3.28
CA ARG A 644 17.08 -3.49 4.40
C ARG A 644 16.98 -2.20 5.21
N GLU A 645 16.68 -1.07 4.58
CA GLU A 645 16.52 0.23 5.27
C GLU A 645 15.42 0.22 6.36
N HIS A 646 14.52 -0.77 6.32
CA HIS A 646 13.31 -0.82 7.15
C HIS A 646 13.27 -2.01 8.11
N PHE A 647 14.37 -2.78 8.24
CA PHE A 647 14.41 -3.96 9.13
C PHE A 647 14.19 -3.63 10.62
N ASP A 648 14.47 -2.39 11.03
CA ASP A 648 14.39 -1.92 12.43
C ASP A 648 13.40 -0.75 12.65
N GLN A 649 12.65 -0.34 11.62
CA GLN A 649 11.69 0.76 11.77
C GLN A 649 10.37 0.25 12.38
N ASN A 650 9.91 0.88 13.47
CA ASN A 650 8.58 0.61 14.03
C ASN A 650 7.49 0.98 13.02
N GLU A 651 6.62 0.02 12.75
CA GLU A 651 5.83 -0.10 11.52
C GLU A 651 4.45 0.56 11.57
N ASP A 652 4.18 1.34 12.64
CA ASP A 652 2.94 2.12 12.81
C ASP A 652 3.03 3.54 12.21
N ASN A 653 4.07 3.82 11.44
CA ASN A 653 4.22 5.08 10.70
C ASN A 653 3.12 5.25 9.66
N PRO A 654 2.26 6.29 9.75
CA PRO A 654 1.45 6.69 8.61
C PRO A 654 2.36 7.23 7.49
N HIS A 655 2.11 6.77 6.26
CA HIS A 655 2.66 7.37 5.03
C HIS A 655 1.99 8.70 4.68
#